data_AF-A0A3M2AR94-F1
#
_entry.id   AF-A0A3M2AR94-F1
#
_cell.length_a   1.000
_cell.length_b   1.000
_cell.length_c   1.000
_cell.angle_alpha   90.00
_cell.angle_beta   90.00
_cell.angle_gamma   90.00
#
_symmetry.space_group_name_H-M   'P 1'
#
loop_
_entity.id
_entity.type
_entity.pdbx_description
1 polymer ?
#
loop_
_entity_poly.entity_id
_entity_poly.type
_entity_poly.pdbx_seq_one_letter_code
_entity_poly.pdbx_strand_id
1 'polypeptide(L)'
;MWAVLAALILAGCVGAQEPPHRPDILVVLSDDLGAGDPGFRGGPAHTPNLDRLAAEGLQLDRFYVQPLCTPTRAALMTGRWPIRFGLQYRPLRPWDTRGLPAEVPILPEVLHSAGYRTAVIGKWHLGHGDPGQHPNRRGVDHFYGLLTGAVDYWSHRRGDAPDWQRNGVTVQEEGYATDLLAAEAERWIAAATAPPPDGGERPPFFLLLAFNAPHTPLQAPPADEAAHADEKDPARRAYLGMVDAMDRALGRVLAALERAGAADHTLVLFLNDNGGARREGARNGGRRGGKGTCFEGGIRVPAIVRWPGVTPAGGHDPEPAAVIDLLPTLAAAAGAALPADWSDGVDLRARWRQPPAAGSLPPRPLFFGALDERFLSTAVVLGDHKLVRRVPLAVDAEGVGRPRGPAEEWLLDLAADPHERTNLAPAAAADPALAAVRDRLAAELERFAALDVGPPPEIRSAPPPGWEPPRDWGDASRPPAARPDLVLIVADDLGWGDVGFHGGPATPAIDRIAAEGVRFENFQAMALCTPTRAALLTGVDPMELGLASSPLRPWDEDGLPPGVPTLAERLRAAGYATACIGKWHLGHARPEQHPNARGFDRFYGCLNGYVDYRSHRSRDGAHDWQRDGEPVVVRGYATRLLAAEAERWIRNRPSEQPLFLYLPFTAPHLPLQAPGATLERFAAEADPDRRAYLAMVAELDDAVGRVLAALEETGRLEKALVLFLSDNGNARDEPGVNGPFRGGKGSPFEGALRVPAALRWPGHAVAGAVAAERRSVLDVAPTLLAAAGMAPAPPLPGHDLLAGLPPPRILFSAAHTQDWRNYAAVRWPWKYVRRQALDGSVERHLLFDLAADPGEQHDRAADEPDILAELSAAVDAWRRRAPAGGGSADAGDRGPSPPPGWTPPADWAAGG
;
A
#
# COMPACT_ATOMS: atom_id res chain seq x y z
N MET A 1 5.29 -17.51 -70.28
CA MET A 1 6.05 -18.67 -69.77
C MET A 1 6.77 -18.23 -68.49
N TRP A 2 6.00 -17.94 -67.43
CA TRP A 2 5.80 -18.80 -66.25
C TRP A 2 7.01 -18.98 -65.30
N ALA A 3 8.04 -18.13 -65.36
CA ALA A 3 9.14 -18.16 -64.37
C ALA A 3 9.61 -16.79 -63.82
N VAL A 4 9.12 -15.64 -64.35
CA VAL A 4 9.65 -14.32 -63.94
C VAL A 4 8.64 -13.46 -63.14
N LEU A 5 7.37 -13.88 -63.04
CA LEU A 5 6.36 -13.17 -62.22
C LEU A 5 6.21 -13.68 -60.77
N ALA A 6 6.92 -14.75 -60.38
CA ALA A 6 6.81 -15.32 -59.04
C ALA A 6 7.83 -14.75 -58.01
N ALA A 7 8.81 -13.95 -58.46
CA ALA A 7 9.86 -13.40 -57.60
C ALA A 7 9.56 -11.97 -57.08
N LEU A 8 8.46 -11.35 -57.49
CA LEU A 8 8.05 -9.99 -57.09
C LEU A 8 6.84 -9.94 -56.13
N ILE A 9 6.35 -11.10 -55.66
CA ILE A 9 5.23 -11.19 -54.70
C ILE A 9 5.67 -11.70 -53.32
N LEU A 10 6.94 -12.06 -53.13
CA LEU A 10 7.49 -12.54 -51.85
C LEU A 10 8.22 -11.47 -51.01
N ALA A 11 8.15 -10.19 -51.38
CA ALA A 11 8.78 -9.08 -50.66
C ALA A 11 7.81 -8.23 -49.81
N GLY A 12 6.66 -8.78 -49.43
CA GLY A 12 5.55 -8.02 -48.81
C GLY A 12 5.10 -8.50 -47.43
N CYS A 13 5.94 -9.19 -46.66
CA CYS A 13 5.66 -9.50 -45.24
C CYS A 13 6.94 -9.31 -44.42
N VAL A 14 7.50 -8.10 -44.46
CA VAL A 14 8.36 -7.66 -43.34
C VAL A 14 7.38 -7.42 -42.19
N GLY A 15 7.31 -8.37 -41.25
CA GLY A 15 6.63 -8.13 -39.98
C GLY A 15 7.20 -6.85 -39.38
N ALA A 16 6.32 -5.91 -39.00
CA ALA A 16 6.74 -4.67 -38.36
C ALA A 16 7.58 -5.01 -37.12
N GLN A 17 8.89 -4.88 -37.25
CA GLN A 17 9.85 -5.03 -36.17
C GLN A 17 9.69 -3.82 -35.23
N GLU A 18 9.84 -4.00 -33.92
CA GLU A 18 9.85 -2.86 -32.99
C GLU A 18 10.81 -1.79 -33.51
N PRO A 19 10.41 -0.50 -33.56
CA PRO A 19 11.38 0.54 -33.87
C PRO A 19 12.55 0.40 -32.88
N PRO A 20 13.81 0.48 -33.35
CA PRO A 20 14.99 0.19 -32.53
C PRO A 20 15.20 1.15 -31.36
N HIS A 21 14.33 2.14 -31.19
CA HIS A 21 14.43 3.20 -30.19
C HIS A 21 13.17 3.28 -29.32
N ARG A 22 13.38 3.52 -28.02
CA ARG A 22 12.32 3.75 -27.02
C ARG A 22 11.52 5.01 -27.40
N PRO A 23 10.17 4.97 -27.44
CA PRO A 23 9.37 6.12 -27.87
C PRO A 23 9.29 7.18 -26.78
N ASP A 24 9.05 8.43 -27.16
CA ASP A 24 8.42 9.37 -26.23
C ASP A 24 6.97 8.96 -25.99
N ILE A 25 6.42 9.29 -24.84
CA ILE A 25 5.08 8.87 -24.44
C ILE A 25 4.29 10.11 -24.04
N LEU A 26 3.18 10.35 -24.75
CA LEU A 26 2.17 11.33 -24.40
C LEU A 26 0.86 10.61 -24.08
N VAL A 27 0.43 10.69 -22.82
CA VAL A 27 -0.90 10.26 -22.38
C VAL A 27 -1.76 11.49 -22.19
N VAL A 28 -2.85 11.60 -22.95
CA VAL A 28 -3.86 12.65 -22.84
C VAL A 28 -5.08 12.08 -22.14
N LEU A 29 -5.40 12.63 -20.98
CA LEU A 29 -6.51 12.20 -20.14
C LEU A 29 -7.52 13.34 -20.01
N SER A 30 -8.76 13.13 -20.46
CA SER A 30 -9.88 14.05 -20.17
C SER A 30 -10.71 13.55 -18.99
N ASP A 31 -11.55 14.42 -18.41
CA ASP A 31 -12.42 14.07 -17.27
C ASP A 31 -13.77 13.51 -17.78
N ASP A 32 -14.86 14.29 -17.72
CA ASP A 32 -16.24 13.84 -17.91
C ASP A 32 -16.70 13.78 -19.36
N LEU A 33 -15.80 13.42 -20.28
CA LEU A 33 -16.13 13.33 -21.70
C LEU A 33 -17.12 12.18 -21.97
N GLY A 34 -18.26 12.54 -22.54
CA GLY A 34 -19.30 11.61 -22.96
C GLY A 34 -18.90 10.82 -24.20
N ALA A 35 -19.10 9.50 -24.15
CA ALA A 35 -18.66 8.60 -25.23
C ALA A 35 -19.31 8.85 -26.60
N GLY A 36 -20.43 9.59 -26.65
CA GLY A 36 -21.12 9.95 -27.89
C GLY A 36 -21.00 11.43 -28.28
N ASP A 37 -20.09 12.17 -27.65
CA ASP A 37 -19.92 13.60 -27.87
C ASP A 37 -18.86 13.99 -28.92
N PRO A 38 -17.69 13.31 -29.00
CA PRO A 38 -16.67 13.63 -30.00
C PRO A 38 -17.11 13.38 -31.45
N GLY A 39 -16.54 14.16 -32.38
CA GLY A 39 -16.80 14.10 -33.82
C GLY A 39 -16.56 12.73 -34.44
N PHE A 40 -15.45 12.05 -34.09
CA PHE A 40 -15.13 10.70 -34.59
C PHE A 40 -16.11 9.61 -34.13
N ARG A 41 -16.95 9.92 -33.12
CA ARG A 41 -18.07 9.06 -32.69
C ARG A 41 -19.42 9.55 -33.24
N GLY A 42 -19.42 10.51 -34.17
CA GLY A 42 -20.61 11.13 -34.78
C GLY A 42 -21.32 12.12 -33.85
N GLY A 43 -20.65 12.60 -32.80
CA GLY A 43 -21.20 13.55 -31.84
C GLY A 43 -21.17 15.00 -32.33
N PRO A 44 -21.85 15.92 -31.61
CA PRO A 44 -22.01 17.31 -32.02
C PRO A 44 -20.85 18.23 -31.61
N ALA A 45 -19.87 17.77 -30.82
CA ALA A 45 -18.72 18.59 -30.46
C ALA A 45 -17.80 18.77 -31.68
N HIS A 46 -17.15 19.93 -31.78
CA HIS A 46 -16.21 20.23 -32.85
C HIS A 46 -14.80 19.81 -32.43
N THR A 47 -14.43 18.56 -32.76
CA THR A 47 -13.18 17.92 -32.29
C THR A 47 -12.22 17.49 -33.42
N PRO A 48 -11.80 18.41 -34.31
CA PRO A 48 -10.98 18.03 -35.47
C PRO A 48 -9.63 17.37 -35.11
N ASN A 49 -9.06 17.66 -33.94
CA ASN A 49 -7.77 17.08 -33.55
C ASN A 49 -7.93 15.64 -33.02
N LEU A 50 -8.98 15.36 -32.24
CA LEU A 50 -9.35 14.00 -31.88
C LEU A 50 -9.77 13.18 -33.10
N ASP A 51 -10.48 13.80 -34.05
CA ASP A 51 -10.89 13.15 -35.30
C ASP A 51 -9.66 12.77 -36.14
N ARG A 52 -8.67 13.68 -36.21
CA ARG A 52 -7.37 13.38 -36.84
C ARG A 52 -6.65 12.24 -36.12
N LEU A 53 -6.56 12.27 -34.79
CA LEU A 53 -5.91 11.23 -34.00
C LEU A 53 -6.57 9.86 -34.21
N ALA A 54 -7.91 9.82 -34.29
CA ALA A 54 -8.69 8.62 -34.56
C ALA A 54 -8.45 8.06 -35.98
N ALA A 55 -8.28 8.94 -36.96
CA ALA A 55 -7.97 8.57 -38.34
C ALA A 55 -6.52 8.07 -38.52
N GLU A 56 -5.57 8.63 -37.76
CA GLU A 56 -4.15 8.26 -37.82
C GLU A 56 -3.77 7.09 -36.90
N GLY A 57 -4.62 6.77 -35.91
CA GLY A 57 -4.36 5.78 -34.88
C GLY A 57 -5.29 4.56 -34.93
N LEU A 58 -5.19 3.78 -33.86
CA LEU A 58 -6.03 2.62 -33.53
C LEU A 58 -7.08 3.05 -32.50
N GLN A 59 -8.36 2.89 -32.82
CA GLN A 59 -9.46 3.11 -31.89
C GLN A 59 -9.71 1.85 -31.05
N LEU A 60 -9.76 2.00 -29.73
CA LEU A 60 -10.09 0.90 -28.81
C LEU A 60 -11.60 0.93 -28.53
N ASP A 61 -12.35 0.03 -29.15
CA ASP A 61 -13.81 0.08 -29.12
C ASP A 61 -14.42 -0.38 -27.80
N ARG A 62 -13.71 -1.24 -27.05
CA ARG A 62 -14.08 -1.75 -25.73
C ARG A 62 -13.01 -1.43 -24.68
N PHE A 63 -12.69 -0.15 -24.53
CA PHE A 63 -11.77 0.31 -23.49
C PHE A 63 -12.51 0.70 -22.19
N TYR A 64 -12.07 0.13 -21.08
CA TYR A 64 -12.70 0.24 -19.78
C TYR A 64 -11.85 1.04 -18.78
N VAL A 65 -12.50 1.96 -18.09
CA VAL A 65 -11.95 2.73 -16.96
C VAL A 65 -12.81 2.50 -15.72
N GLN A 66 -12.39 3.02 -14.58
CA GLN A 66 -13.23 2.98 -13.39
C GLN A 66 -14.37 4.00 -13.52
N PRO A 67 -15.48 3.83 -12.77
CA PRO A 67 -16.64 4.71 -12.87
C PRO A 67 -16.39 6.18 -12.48
N LEU A 68 -15.22 6.50 -11.92
CA LEU A 68 -14.87 7.77 -11.30
C LEU A 68 -13.37 8.08 -11.47
N CYS A 69 -13.05 9.38 -11.56
CA CYS A 69 -11.70 9.90 -11.82
C CYS A 69 -10.58 9.40 -10.87
N THR A 70 -10.70 9.52 -9.54
CA THR A 70 -9.67 9.02 -8.59
C THR A 70 -9.34 7.54 -8.82
N PRO A 71 -10.31 6.60 -8.78
CA PRO A 71 -9.98 5.20 -9.01
C PRO A 71 -9.37 4.94 -10.40
N THR A 72 -9.81 5.63 -11.46
CA THR A 72 -9.19 5.45 -12.79
C THR A 72 -7.74 5.92 -12.81
N ARG A 73 -7.45 7.06 -12.18
CA ARG A 73 -6.09 7.59 -12.06
C ARG A 73 -5.21 6.66 -11.23
N ALA A 74 -5.73 6.09 -10.14
CA ALA A 74 -4.99 5.12 -9.34
C ALA A 74 -4.68 3.86 -10.16
N ALA A 75 -5.65 3.37 -10.94
CA ALA A 75 -5.49 2.22 -11.81
C ALA A 75 -4.50 2.47 -12.95
N LEU A 76 -4.53 3.66 -13.58
CA LEU A 76 -3.55 4.10 -14.59
C LEU A 76 -2.12 4.13 -14.01
N MET A 77 -1.98 4.73 -12.83
CA MET A 77 -0.67 4.94 -12.21
C MET A 77 -0.05 3.66 -11.66
N THR A 78 -0.85 2.66 -11.28
CA THR A 78 -0.34 1.45 -10.60
C THR A 78 -0.46 0.19 -11.44
N GLY A 79 -1.26 0.20 -12.51
CA GLY A 79 -1.63 -1.01 -13.23
C GLY A 79 -2.40 -2.01 -12.35
N ARG A 80 -3.01 -1.56 -11.24
CA ARG A 80 -3.68 -2.42 -10.26
C ARG A 80 -5.11 -1.94 -10.00
N TRP A 81 -5.94 -2.85 -9.50
CA TRP A 81 -7.30 -2.51 -9.10
C TRP A 81 -7.30 -1.56 -7.89
N PRO A 82 -8.02 -0.43 -7.92
CA PRO A 82 -8.01 0.57 -6.83
C PRO A 82 -8.53 0.05 -5.48
N ILE A 83 -9.25 -1.08 -5.49
CA ILE A 83 -9.74 -1.76 -4.29
C ILE A 83 -8.60 -2.14 -3.34
N ARG A 84 -7.40 -2.41 -3.87
CA ARG A 84 -6.17 -2.70 -3.12
C ARG A 84 -5.66 -1.51 -2.30
N PHE A 85 -6.21 -0.32 -2.51
CA PHE A 85 -5.79 0.92 -1.87
C PHE A 85 -6.94 1.66 -1.17
N GLY A 86 -8.14 1.10 -1.13
CA GLY A 86 -9.32 1.78 -0.59
C GLY A 86 -9.82 2.97 -1.43
N LEU A 87 -9.48 3.02 -2.73
CA LEU A 87 -9.80 4.12 -3.65
C LEU A 87 -10.89 3.78 -4.66
N GLN A 88 -11.57 2.65 -4.52
CA GLN A 88 -12.46 2.04 -5.51
C GLN A 88 -13.85 2.68 -5.62
N TYR A 89 -14.39 3.29 -4.57
CA TYR A 89 -15.81 3.63 -4.53
C TYR A 89 -16.15 5.11 -4.77
N ARG A 90 -15.28 6.06 -4.42
CA ARG A 90 -15.59 7.50 -4.51
C ARG A 90 -14.36 8.34 -4.88
N PRO A 91 -14.54 9.53 -5.46
CA PRO A 91 -13.42 10.46 -5.64
C PRO A 91 -12.91 10.98 -4.30
N LEU A 92 -11.62 11.31 -4.23
CA LEU A 92 -11.04 11.99 -3.07
C LEU A 92 -11.70 13.36 -2.89
N ARG A 93 -11.98 13.70 -1.64
CA ARG A 93 -12.60 14.94 -1.18
C ARG A 93 -11.54 15.87 -0.57
N PRO A 94 -11.79 17.19 -0.55
CA PRO A 94 -10.89 18.16 0.07
C PRO A 94 -10.46 17.81 1.50
N TRP A 95 -11.33 17.20 2.29
CA TRP A 95 -11.08 16.79 3.68
C TRP A 95 -10.50 15.38 3.84
N ASP A 96 -10.27 14.65 2.76
CA ASP A 96 -9.59 13.35 2.86
C ASP A 96 -8.09 13.57 3.09
N THR A 97 -7.56 12.91 4.12
CA THR A 97 -6.11 12.86 4.41
C THR A 97 -5.43 11.66 3.73
N ARG A 98 -6.21 10.62 3.41
CA ARG A 98 -5.75 9.44 2.68
C ARG A 98 -5.78 9.69 1.17
N GLY A 99 -4.78 9.18 0.47
CA GLY A 99 -4.64 9.21 -0.99
C GLY A 99 -4.03 7.92 -1.50
N LEU A 100 -3.49 7.92 -2.72
CA LEU A 100 -2.67 6.82 -3.21
C LEU A 100 -1.42 6.70 -2.32
N PRO A 101 -1.21 5.55 -1.64
CA PRO A 101 -0.11 5.43 -0.69
C PRO A 101 1.24 5.73 -1.34
N ALA A 102 2.14 6.38 -0.58
CA ALA A 102 3.41 6.89 -1.10
C ALA A 102 4.38 5.76 -1.48
N GLU A 103 4.27 4.62 -0.81
CA GLU A 103 5.09 3.43 -0.99
C GLU A 103 4.61 2.51 -2.13
N VAL A 104 3.44 2.77 -2.72
CA VAL A 104 2.99 2.07 -3.93
C VAL A 104 3.72 2.68 -5.13
N PRO A 105 4.59 1.94 -5.84
CA PRO A 105 5.30 2.52 -6.95
C PRO A 105 4.37 2.81 -8.13
N ILE A 106 4.58 3.93 -8.82
CA ILE A 106 3.72 4.37 -9.92
C ILE A 106 4.43 4.50 -11.27
N LEU A 107 3.66 4.58 -12.35
CA LEU A 107 4.12 4.67 -13.73
C LEU A 107 5.22 5.74 -13.94
N PRO A 108 5.11 6.99 -13.43
CA PRO A 108 6.21 7.95 -13.50
C PRO A 108 7.51 7.45 -12.87
N GLU A 109 7.48 6.78 -11.71
CA GLU A 109 8.69 6.23 -11.05
C GLU A 109 9.31 5.10 -11.86
N VAL A 110 8.48 4.24 -12.45
CA VAL A 110 8.92 3.16 -13.34
C VAL A 110 9.63 3.74 -14.57
N LEU A 111 9.04 4.74 -15.22
CA LEU A 111 9.60 5.35 -16.43
C LEU A 111 10.84 6.20 -16.11
N HIS A 112 10.81 6.96 -15.02
CA HIS A 112 11.97 7.72 -14.53
C HIS A 112 13.16 6.80 -14.27
N SER A 113 12.93 5.64 -13.64
CA SER A 113 13.96 4.61 -13.42
C SER A 113 14.49 3.99 -14.72
N ALA A 114 13.68 4.01 -15.79
CA ALA A 114 14.09 3.61 -17.14
C ALA A 114 14.80 4.74 -17.92
N GLY A 115 15.04 5.90 -17.29
CA GLY A 115 15.75 7.03 -17.88
C GLY A 115 14.86 8.00 -18.66
N TYR A 116 13.55 7.99 -18.43
CA TYR A 116 12.64 8.99 -19.00
C TYR A 116 12.67 10.28 -18.19
N ARG A 117 12.55 11.41 -18.88
CA ARG A 117 12.11 12.67 -18.25
C ARG A 117 10.60 12.64 -18.09
N THR A 118 10.09 12.96 -16.90
CA THR A 118 8.67 12.78 -16.58
C THR A 118 7.96 14.08 -16.26
N ALA A 119 6.77 14.27 -16.82
CA ALA A 119 5.91 15.38 -16.49
C ALA A 119 4.45 14.96 -16.32
N VAL A 120 3.78 15.65 -15.39
CA VAL A 120 2.33 15.61 -15.21
C VAL A 120 1.82 17.04 -15.29
N ILE A 121 1.01 17.31 -16.31
CA ILE A 121 0.43 18.63 -16.56
C ILE A 121 -1.09 18.48 -16.47
N GLY A 122 -1.70 19.08 -15.45
CA GLY A 122 -3.14 19.08 -15.21
C GLY A 122 -3.54 18.49 -13.87
N LYS A 123 -4.70 17.83 -13.84
CA LYS A 123 -5.31 17.29 -12.63
C LYS A 123 -4.52 16.10 -12.09
N TRP A 124 -4.12 16.12 -10.82
CA TRP A 124 -3.50 14.99 -10.14
C TRP A 124 -4.56 14.08 -9.49
N HIS A 125 -5.27 14.58 -8.47
CA HIS A 125 -6.39 13.94 -7.78
C HIS A 125 -6.14 12.54 -7.20
N LEU A 126 -4.90 12.31 -6.76
CA LEU A 126 -4.44 11.07 -6.11
C LEU A 126 -3.93 11.27 -4.67
N GLY A 127 -4.14 12.44 -4.09
CA GLY A 127 -3.77 12.72 -2.70
C GLY A 127 -3.18 14.12 -2.54
N HIS A 128 -3.52 14.75 -1.43
CA HIS A 128 -3.11 16.10 -1.03
C HIS A 128 -2.98 16.23 0.50
N GLY A 129 -3.18 15.13 1.23
CA GLY A 129 -3.17 15.10 2.69
C GLY A 129 -1.76 14.99 3.29
N ASP A 130 -0.85 14.35 2.55
CA ASP A 130 0.53 14.04 2.93
C ASP A 130 1.51 14.60 1.87
N PRO A 131 2.61 15.27 2.27
CA PRO A 131 3.65 15.73 1.33
C PRO A 131 4.21 14.64 0.38
N GLY A 132 4.28 13.38 0.82
CA GLY A 132 4.70 12.23 0.02
C GLY A 132 3.72 11.85 -1.09
N GLN A 133 2.48 12.32 -1.05
CA GLN A 133 1.49 12.09 -2.12
C GLN A 133 1.65 13.07 -3.30
N HIS A 134 2.48 14.10 -3.15
CA HIS A 134 2.69 15.12 -4.17
C HIS A 134 3.38 14.53 -5.42
N PRO A 135 2.98 14.92 -6.67
CA PRO A 135 3.56 14.37 -7.90
C PRO A 135 5.09 14.41 -7.94
N ASN A 136 5.71 15.54 -7.58
CA ASN A 136 7.18 15.67 -7.58
C ASN A 136 7.90 14.80 -6.54
N ARG A 137 7.18 14.17 -5.62
CA ARG A 137 7.74 13.17 -4.68
C ARG A 137 7.56 11.74 -5.19
N ARG A 138 6.98 11.57 -6.37
CA ARG A 138 6.52 10.30 -6.94
C ARG A 138 7.01 10.12 -8.38
N GLY A 139 8.30 10.41 -8.61
CA GLY A 139 8.96 10.21 -9.90
C GLY A 139 8.52 11.17 -11.02
N VAL A 140 7.96 12.33 -10.68
CA VAL A 140 7.59 13.38 -11.65
C VAL A 140 8.59 14.54 -11.59
N ASP A 141 9.37 14.75 -12.65
CA ASP A 141 10.34 15.85 -12.72
C ASP A 141 9.67 17.23 -12.81
N HIS A 142 8.54 17.31 -13.53
CA HIS A 142 7.80 18.54 -13.71
C HIS A 142 6.29 18.35 -13.49
N PHE A 143 5.74 19.11 -12.54
CA PHE A 143 4.30 19.17 -12.28
C PHE A 143 3.79 20.59 -12.53
N TYR A 144 2.67 20.68 -13.23
CA TYR A 144 1.93 21.93 -13.39
C TYR A 144 0.43 21.65 -13.44
N GLY A 145 -0.36 22.18 -12.50
CA GLY A 145 -1.80 21.95 -12.47
C GLY A 145 -2.36 21.96 -11.06
N LEU A 146 -3.32 21.08 -10.76
CA LEU A 146 -4.10 21.06 -9.53
C LEU A 146 -3.98 19.72 -8.79
N LEU A 147 -4.00 19.75 -7.45
CA LEU A 147 -3.96 18.53 -6.63
C LEU A 147 -5.35 17.97 -6.36
N THR A 148 -6.36 18.83 -6.21
CA THR A 148 -7.73 18.41 -5.86
C THR A 148 -8.55 18.00 -7.10
N GLY A 149 -9.81 17.63 -6.87
CA GLY A 149 -10.67 17.09 -7.93
C GLY A 149 -11.21 18.07 -8.96
N ALA A 150 -11.11 19.38 -8.71
CA ALA A 150 -11.65 20.44 -9.56
C ALA A 150 -11.19 21.80 -9.06
N VAL A 151 -11.10 22.77 -9.97
CA VAL A 151 -10.92 24.20 -9.70
C VAL A 151 -11.86 25.00 -10.59
N ASP A 152 -12.12 26.25 -10.22
CA ASP A 152 -12.66 27.23 -11.14
C ASP A 152 -11.68 27.48 -12.30
N TYR A 153 -12.17 27.50 -13.54
CA TYR A 153 -11.33 27.49 -14.75
C TYR A 153 -10.59 28.80 -15.02
N TRP A 154 -10.92 29.89 -14.31
CA TRP A 154 -10.32 31.20 -14.53
C TRP A 154 -9.50 31.68 -13.34
N SER A 155 -10.01 31.46 -12.13
CA SER A 155 -9.33 31.82 -10.88
C SER A 155 -8.40 30.73 -10.37
N HIS A 156 -8.56 29.49 -10.85
CA HIS A 156 -7.78 28.32 -10.46
C HIS A 156 -7.85 27.99 -8.95
N ARG A 157 -8.96 28.37 -8.31
CA ARG A 157 -9.24 28.15 -6.89
C ARG A 157 -10.16 26.97 -6.68
N ARG A 158 -9.99 26.30 -5.53
CA ARG A 158 -10.91 25.31 -4.99
C ARG A 158 -11.53 25.87 -3.70
N GLY A 159 -12.78 26.30 -3.80
CA GLY A 159 -13.38 27.14 -2.76
C GLY A 159 -12.64 28.48 -2.70
N ASP A 160 -12.30 28.94 -1.50
CA ASP A 160 -11.57 30.19 -1.32
C ASP A 160 -10.04 30.03 -1.40
N ALA A 161 -9.52 28.83 -1.60
CA ALA A 161 -8.09 28.54 -1.57
C ALA A 161 -7.52 28.24 -2.98
N PRO A 162 -6.30 28.74 -3.31
CA PRO A 162 -5.62 28.40 -4.54
C PRO A 162 -5.14 26.94 -4.52
N ASP A 163 -5.24 26.25 -5.67
CA ASP A 163 -4.76 24.87 -5.86
C ASP A 163 -3.82 24.73 -7.06
N TRP A 164 -3.69 25.79 -7.87
CA TRP A 164 -2.88 25.80 -9.07
C TRP A 164 -1.39 25.97 -8.76
N GLN A 165 -0.57 25.04 -9.23
CA GLN A 165 0.81 24.90 -8.80
C GLN A 165 1.75 24.65 -9.96
N ARG A 166 3.00 25.07 -9.78
CA ARG A 166 4.16 24.65 -10.56
C ARG A 166 5.20 24.09 -9.60
N ASN A 167 5.51 22.79 -9.73
CA ASN A 167 6.51 22.08 -8.93
C ASN A 167 6.38 22.26 -7.40
N GLY A 168 5.15 22.15 -6.88
CA GLY A 168 4.86 22.31 -5.44
C GLY A 168 4.90 23.74 -4.94
N VAL A 169 4.92 24.73 -5.85
CA VAL A 169 4.76 26.15 -5.53
C VAL A 169 3.46 26.63 -6.17
N THR A 170 2.57 27.18 -5.36
CA THR A 170 1.33 27.78 -5.85
C THR A 170 1.63 29.00 -6.70
N VAL A 171 1.00 29.05 -7.88
CA VAL A 171 1.14 30.14 -8.84
C VAL A 171 -0.22 30.74 -9.17
N GLN A 172 -0.26 32.06 -9.38
CA GLN A 172 -1.43 32.74 -9.90
C GLN A 172 -1.13 33.23 -11.30
N GLU A 173 -1.90 32.75 -12.26
CA GLU A 173 -1.75 33.06 -13.68
C GLU A 173 -3.13 33.43 -14.25
N GLU A 174 -3.15 34.43 -15.13
CA GLU A 174 -4.34 34.80 -15.87
C GLU A 174 -4.51 33.87 -17.08
N GLY A 175 -5.72 33.36 -17.27
CA GLY A 175 -6.05 32.54 -18.43
C GLY A 175 -7.10 31.50 -18.12
N TYR A 176 -7.54 30.82 -19.18
CA TYR A 176 -8.41 29.65 -19.07
C TYR A 176 -7.55 28.42 -18.75
N ALA A 177 -7.91 27.66 -17.71
CA ALA A 177 -7.14 26.51 -17.22
C ALA A 177 -6.68 25.57 -18.35
N THR A 178 -7.58 25.18 -19.25
CA THR A 178 -7.29 24.28 -20.38
C THR A 178 -6.23 24.87 -21.34
N ASP A 179 -6.27 26.17 -21.60
CA ASP A 179 -5.30 26.85 -22.46
C ASP A 179 -3.93 27.00 -21.77
N LEU A 180 -3.92 27.18 -20.45
CA LEU A 180 -2.69 27.21 -19.63
C LEU A 180 -2.01 25.85 -19.59
N LEU A 181 -2.77 24.76 -19.42
CA LEU A 181 -2.24 23.40 -19.48
C LEU A 181 -1.61 23.10 -20.84
N ALA A 182 -2.24 23.49 -21.95
CA ALA A 182 -1.64 23.37 -23.28
C ALA A 182 -0.35 24.18 -23.39
N ALA A 183 -0.35 25.43 -22.92
CA ALA A 183 0.82 26.30 -22.99
C ALA A 183 2.01 25.74 -22.20
N GLU A 184 1.78 25.14 -21.02
CA GLU A 184 2.85 24.48 -20.25
C GLU A 184 3.34 23.22 -20.97
N ALA A 185 2.43 22.41 -21.53
CA ALA A 185 2.82 21.23 -22.30
C ALA A 185 3.68 21.59 -23.52
N GLU A 186 3.35 22.66 -24.24
CA GLU A 186 4.18 23.15 -25.35
C GLU A 186 5.59 23.57 -24.88
N ARG A 187 5.67 24.34 -23.79
CA ARG A 187 6.96 24.76 -23.21
C ARG A 187 7.79 23.56 -22.77
N TRP A 188 7.15 22.61 -22.10
CA TRP A 188 7.83 21.43 -21.60
C TRP A 188 8.28 20.52 -22.73
N ILE A 189 7.46 20.26 -23.76
CA ILE A 189 7.86 19.49 -24.94
C ILE A 189 9.08 20.12 -25.62
N ALA A 190 9.09 21.45 -25.81
CA ALA A 190 10.22 22.14 -26.39
C ALA A 190 11.52 21.93 -25.56
N ALA A 191 11.43 21.98 -24.23
CA ALA A 191 12.57 21.69 -23.35
C ALA A 191 12.94 20.19 -23.32
N ALA A 192 11.94 19.31 -23.41
CA ALA A 192 12.09 17.86 -23.41
C ALA A 192 12.61 17.29 -24.74
N THR A 193 12.69 18.12 -25.78
CA THR A 193 13.18 17.73 -27.10
C THR A 193 14.42 18.50 -27.53
N ALA A 194 14.83 19.51 -26.75
CA ALA A 194 16.05 20.26 -26.99
C ALA A 194 17.30 19.34 -27.01
N PRO A 195 18.26 19.56 -27.94
CA PRO A 195 19.51 18.82 -27.98
C PRO A 195 20.30 19.01 -26.68
N PRO A 196 20.92 17.95 -26.12
CA PRO A 196 21.72 18.08 -24.91
C PRO A 196 23.02 18.87 -25.20
N PRO A 197 23.55 19.62 -24.21
CA PRO A 197 24.71 20.51 -24.43
C PRO A 197 26.00 19.80 -24.84
N ASP A 198 26.13 18.53 -24.49
CA ASP A 198 27.30 17.67 -24.76
C ASP A 198 27.22 16.92 -26.10
N GLY A 199 26.13 17.11 -26.86
CA GLY A 199 25.92 16.45 -28.15
C GLY A 199 25.51 14.98 -28.08
N GLY A 200 25.15 14.48 -26.89
CA GLY A 200 24.63 13.11 -26.70
C GLY A 200 23.22 12.89 -27.28
N GLU A 201 22.71 11.66 -27.19
CA GLU A 201 21.30 11.38 -27.46
C GLU A 201 20.43 11.97 -26.35
N ARG A 202 19.32 12.62 -26.71
CA ARG A 202 18.38 13.14 -25.71
C ARG A 202 17.65 11.98 -25.01
N PRO A 203 17.36 12.08 -23.71
CA PRO A 203 16.49 11.13 -23.04
C PRO A 203 15.07 11.15 -23.65
N PRO A 204 14.37 10.01 -23.71
CA PRO A 204 12.96 9.98 -24.04
C PRO A 204 12.15 10.66 -22.92
N PHE A 205 10.93 11.07 -23.23
CA PHE A 205 10.08 11.75 -22.26
C PHE A 205 8.73 11.03 -22.07
N PHE A 206 8.14 11.20 -20.89
CA PHE A 206 6.78 10.83 -20.56
C PHE A 206 6.02 12.08 -20.11
N LEU A 207 4.92 12.38 -20.78
CA LEU A 207 4.00 13.46 -20.42
C LEU A 207 2.60 12.87 -20.20
N LEU A 208 2.10 12.97 -18.98
CA LEU A 208 0.66 12.87 -18.72
C LEU A 208 0.04 14.27 -18.78
N LEU A 209 -0.71 14.53 -19.83
CA LEU A 209 -1.53 15.73 -19.98
C LEU A 209 -2.96 15.41 -19.52
N ALA A 210 -3.26 15.68 -18.26
CA ALA A 210 -4.54 15.38 -17.64
C ALA A 210 -5.44 16.62 -17.57
N PHE A 211 -6.14 16.93 -18.65
CA PHE A 211 -7.13 17.99 -18.66
C PHE A 211 -8.18 17.76 -17.56
N ASN A 212 -8.47 18.79 -16.77
CA ASN A 212 -9.64 18.80 -15.90
C ASN A 212 -10.94 19.05 -16.68
N ALA A 213 -10.88 19.19 -18.02
CA ALA A 213 -12.01 19.42 -18.90
C ALA A 213 -12.44 18.12 -19.63
N PRO A 214 -13.73 18.02 -20.01
CA PRO A 214 -14.84 18.78 -19.45
C PRO A 214 -15.15 18.31 -18.01
N HIS A 215 -15.41 19.23 -17.08
CA HIS A 215 -15.82 18.89 -15.70
C HIS A 215 -16.42 20.14 -15.05
N THR A 216 -17.30 19.97 -14.07
CA THR A 216 -17.80 21.08 -13.25
C THR A 216 -16.68 21.85 -12.51
N PRO A 217 -16.84 23.18 -12.30
CA PRO A 217 -17.94 24.04 -12.77
C PRO A 217 -17.94 24.19 -14.31
N LEU A 218 -19.13 24.21 -14.92
CA LEU A 218 -19.27 24.31 -16.38
C LEU A 218 -18.99 25.74 -16.85
N GLN A 219 -17.75 25.99 -17.26
CA GLN A 219 -17.24 27.31 -17.62
C GLN A 219 -16.51 27.20 -18.96
N ALA A 220 -17.24 27.29 -20.07
CA ALA A 220 -16.63 27.37 -21.39
C ALA A 220 -16.08 28.78 -21.66
N PRO A 221 -15.02 28.92 -22.48
CA PRO A 221 -14.69 30.20 -23.08
C PRO A 221 -15.91 30.73 -23.87
N PRO A 222 -16.25 32.03 -23.79
CA PRO A 222 -17.47 32.55 -24.41
C PRO A 222 -17.61 32.29 -25.91
N ALA A 223 -16.49 32.30 -26.66
CA ALA A 223 -16.49 32.01 -28.09
C ALA A 223 -16.82 30.55 -28.38
N ASP A 224 -16.29 29.62 -27.59
CA ASP A 224 -16.54 28.18 -27.74
C ASP A 224 -17.98 27.84 -27.32
N GLU A 225 -18.53 28.48 -26.28
CA GLU A 225 -19.96 28.32 -25.93
C GLU A 225 -20.88 28.88 -27.03
N ALA A 226 -20.52 30.02 -27.61
CA ALA A 226 -21.32 30.67 -28.65
C ALA A 226 -21.40 29.84 -29.94
N ALA A 227 -20.40 28.99 -30.23
CA ALA A 227 -20.43 28.07 -31.36
C ALA A 227 -21.59 27.06 -31.27
N HIS A 228 -22.11 26.82 -30.06
CA HIS A 228 -23.23 25.91 -29.78
C HIS A 228 -24.53 26.64 -29.44
N ALA A 229 -24.74 27.87 -29.94
CA ALA A 229 -25.93 28.69 -29.64
C ALA A 229 -27.28 28.03 -29.99
N ASP A 230 -27.28 27.04 -30.88
CA ASP A 230 -28.47 26.26 -31.21
C ASP A 230 -28.88 25.28 -30.10
N GLU A 231 -27.94 24.84 -29.26
CA GLU A 231 -28.21 24.02 -28.07
C GLU A 231 -28.90 24.85 -26.99
N LYS A 232 -30.09 24.40 -26.60
CA LYS A 232 -31.00 25.14 -25.70
C LYS A 232 -30.75 24.84 -24.24
N ASP A 233 -30.21 23.66 -23.93
CA ASP A 233 -29.78 23.34 -22.57
C ASP A 233 -28.46 24.09 -22.27
N PRO A 234 -28.45 25.07 -21.34
CA PRO A 234 -27.25 25.85 -21.03
C PRO A 234 -26.10 24.99 -20.50
N ALA A 235 -26.39 23.94 -19.72
CA ALA A 235 -25.36 23.06 -19.18
C ALA A 235 -24.71 22.26 -20.32
N ARG A 236 -25.52 21.73 -21.24
CA ARG A 236 -25.03 21.04 -22.44
C ARG A 236 -24.23 21.97 -23.35
N ARG A 237 -24.69 23.21 -23.55
CA ARG A 237 -24.01 24.19 -24.41
C ARG A 237 -22.64 24.56 -23.85
N ALA A 238 -22.55 24.87 -22.56
CA ALA A 238 -21.28 25.13 -21.88
C ALA A 238 -20.38 23.89 -21.93
N TYR A 239 -20.91 22.70 -21.65
CA TYR A 239 -20.18 21.44 -21.75
C TYR A 239 -19.56 21.25 -23.15
N LEU A 240 -20.32 21.46 -24.23
CA LEU A 240 -19.82 21.33 -25.60
C LEU A 240 -18.70 22.33 -25.90
N GLY A 241 -18.87 23.59 -25.48
CA GLY A 241 -17.81 24.60 -25.61
C GLY A 241 -16.52 24.21 -24.85
N MET A 242 -16.62 23.52 -23.72
CA MET A 242 -15.45 23.01 -23.00
C MET A 242 -14.76 21.86 -23.73
N VAL A 243 -15.53 20.99 -24.40
CA VAL A 243 -14.99 19.91 -25.23
C VAL A 243 -14.24 20.49 -26.44
N ASP A 244 -14.80 21.50 -27.09
CA ASP A 244 -14.15 22.20 -28.21
C ASP A 244 -12.85 22.89 -27.77
N ALA A 245 -12.86 23.56 -26.61
CA ALA A 245 -11.67 24.18 -26.03
C ALA A 245 -10.56 23.15 -25.72
N MET A 246 -10.94 21.97 -25.20
CA MET A 246 -10.01 20.88 -24.94
C MET A 246 -9.40 20.30 -26.23
N ASP A 247 -10.21 20.11 -27.28
CA ASP A 247 -9.70 19.65 -28.58
C ASP A 247 -8.74 20.67 -29.21
N ARG A 248 -9.08 21.96 -29.14
CA ARG A 248 -8.20 23.06 -29.57
C ARG A 248 -6.88 23.07 -28.80
N ALA A 249 -6.92 22.85 -27.48
CA ALA A 249 -5.74 22.71 -26.64
C ALA A 249 -4.90 21.48 -27.02
N LEU A 250 -5.52 20.33 -27.29
CA LEU A 250 -4.84 19.13 -27.79
C LEU A 250 -4.13 19.42 -29.12
N GLY A 251 -4.79 20.10 -30.06
CA GLY A 251 -4.19 20.49 -31.34
C GLY A 251 -2.91 21.29 -31.20
N ARG A 252 -2.85 22.21 -30.21
CA ARG A 252 -1.62 22.97 -29.91
C ARG A 252 -0.47 22.09 -29.44
N VAL A 253 -0.76 21.08 -28.61
CA VAL A 253 0.23 20.13 -28.09
C VAL A 253 0.73 19.20 -29.18
N LEU A 254 -0.16 18.66 -30.03
CA LEU A 254 0.23 17.86 -31.19
C LEU A 254 1.11 18.66 -32.16
N ALA A 255 0.74 19.92 -32.42
CA ALA A 255 1.56 20.82 -33.25
C ALA A 255 2.93 21.13 -32.61
N ALA A 256 3.06 21.12 -31.28
CA ALA A 256 4.35 21.27 -30.62
C ALA A 256 5.25 20.04 -30.83
N LEU A 257 4.69 18.82 -30.81
CA LEU A 257 5.43 17.61 -31.19
C LEU A 257 5.91 17.70 -32.65
N GLU A 258 5.05 18.15 -33.56
CA GLU A 258 5.43 18.35 -34.97
C GLU A 258 6.56 19.38 -35.12
N ARG A 259 6.45 20.54 -34.47
CA ARG A 259 7.51 21.58 -34.48
C ARG A 259 8.82 21.11 -33.89
N ALA A 260 8.77 20.24 -32.88
CA ALA A 260 9.95 19.64 -32.27
C ALA A 260 10.56 18.49 -33.11
N GLY A 261 9.92 18.10 -34.21
CA GLY A 261 10.29 16.89 -34.96
C GLY A 261 10.03 15.60 -34.18
N ALA A 262 9.20 15.66 -33.14
CA ALA A 262 8.94 14.58 -32.19
C ALA A 262 7.77 13.65 -32.57
N ALA A 263 6.91 14.10 -33.48
CA ALA A 263 5.65 13.43 -33.79
C ALA A 263 5.82 11.98 -34.26
N ASP A 264 6.83 11.66 -35.07
CA ASP A 264 7.03 10.33 -35.65
C ASP A 264 7.70 9.32 -34.70
N HIS A 265 8.07 9.74 -33.50
CA HIS A 265 8.64 8.87 -32.46
C HIS A 265 7.90 8.98 -31.11
N THR A 266 6.74 9.64 -31.11
CA THR A 266 5.88 9.75 -29.93
C THR A 266 4.72 8.77 -30.02
N LEU A 267 4.55 7.94 -28.99
CA LEU A 267 3.33 7.20 -28.71
C LEU A 267 2.33 8.17 -28.07
N VAL A 268 1.21 8.44 -28.76
CA VAL A 268 0.12 9.27 -28.24
C VAL A 268 -1.06 8.37 -27.86
N LEU A 269 -1.47 8.44 -26.59
CA LEU A 269 -2.64 7.75 -26.07
C LEU A 269 -3.66 8.78 -25.60
N PHE A 270 -4.87 8.75 -26.16
CA PHE A 270 -6.01 9.53 -25.67
C PHE A 270 -7.02 8.62 -24.96
N LEU A 271 -7.52 9.04 -23.81
CA LEU A 271 -8.63 8.41 -23.08
C LEU A 271 -9.30 9.41 -22.13
N ASN A 272 -10.46 9.07 -21.59
CA ASN A 272 -11.11 9.82 -20.49
C ASN A 272 -11.19 8.99 -19.21
N ASP A 273 -11.19 9.65 -18.05
CA ASP A 273 -11.04 8.97 -16.76
C ASP A 273 -12.34 8.37 -16.19
N ASN A 274 -13.50 8.76 -16.71
CA ASN A 274 -14.78 8.09 -16.46
C ASN A 274 -15.79 8.42 -17.55
N GLY A 275 -16.85 7.63 -17.68
CA GLY A 275 -17.95 7.95 -18.58
C GLY A 275 -18.61 9.29 -18.25
N GLY A 276 -19.20 9.95 -19.25
CA GLY A 276 -19.66 11.34 -19.13
C GLY A 276 -20.70 11.57 -18.04
N ALA A 277 -20.60 12.73 -17.38
CA ALA A 277 -21.53 13.18 -16.35
C ALA A 277 -22.84 13.67 -16.97
N ARG A 278 -23.84 12.79 -17.04
CA ARG A 278 -25.15 13.08 -17.67
C ARG A 278 -25.91 14.24 -17.04
N ARG A 279 -25.73 14.47 -15.74
CA ARG A 279 -26.33 15.61 -15.01
C ARG A 279 -25.68 16.95 -15.41
N GLU A 280 -24.53 16.91 -16.08
CA GLU A 280 -23.67 18.04 -16.44
C GLU A 280 -23.59 18.23 -17.96
N GLY A 281 -24.55 17.67 -18.70
CA GLY A 281 -24.66 17.85 -20.15
C GLY A 281 -23.99 16.76 -21.00
N ALA A 282 -23.16 15.87 -20.46
CA ALA A 282 -22.50 14.84 -21.28
C ALA A 282 -23.47 13.79 -21.85
N ARG A 283 -23.18 13.24 -23.04
CA ARG A 283 -23.97 12.14 -23.66
C ARG A 283 -23.09 10.92 -23.95
N ASN A 284 -23.52 9.76 -23.46
CA ASN A 284 -22.75 8.50 -23.51
C ASN A 284 -23.15 7.58 -24.69
N GLY A 285 -23.56 8.14 -25.83
CA GLY A 285 -23.86 7.35 -27.04
C GLY A 285 -24.96 6.30 -26.85
N GLY A 286 -25.98 6.59 -26.03
CA GLY A 286 -27.09 5.68 -25.75
C GLY A 286 -26.79 4.54 -24.75
N ARG A 287 -25.55 4.42 -24.25
CA ARG A 287 -25.19 3.45 -23.20
C ARG A 287 -25.85 3.81 -21.87
N ARG A 288 -26.21 2.81 -21.06
CA ARG A 288 -26.85 3.01 -19.75
C ARG A 288 -25.87 3.66 -18.77
N GLY A 289 -26.38 4.56 -17.93
CA GLY A 289 -25.60 5.19 -16.87
C GLY A 289 -24.67 6.31 -17.35
N GLY A 290 -23.77 6.72 -16.46
CA GLY A 290 -22.79 7.79 -16.62
C GLY A 290 -21.78 7.75 -15.47
N LYS A 291 -20.99 8.82 -15.30
CA LYS A 291 -20.09 9.00 -14.14
C LYS A 291 -20.74 8.53 -12.83
N GLY A 292 -19.99 7.75 -12.04
CA GLY A 292 -20.44 7.20 -10.77
C GLY A 292 -21.31 5.94 -10.87
N THR A 293 -21.50 5.37 -12.06
CA THR A 293 -22.26 4.12 -12.23
C THR A 293 -21.41 3.03 -12.88
N CYS A 294 -21.61 1.77 -12.45
CA CYS A 294 -20.91 0.62 -13.03
C CYS A 294 -21.51 0.13 -14.38
N PHE A 295 -22.39 0.90 -15.00
CA PHE A 295 -22.98 0.59 -16.32
C PHE A 295 -22.05 1.07 -17.46
N GLU A 296 -22.20 0.55 -18.68
CA GLU A 296 -21.35 0.83 -19.85
C GLU A 296 -21.14 2.33 -20.09
N GLY A 297 -22.15 3.16 -19.83
CA GLY A 297 -22.04 4.61 -19.96
C GLY A 297 -21.18 5.29 -18.90
N GLY A 298 -20.85 4.62 -17.80
CA GLY A 298 -19.93 5.08 -16.75
C GLY A 298 -18.52 4.50 -16.82
N ILE A 299 -18.34 3.33 -17.43
CA ILE A 299 -17.06 2.61 -17.43
C ILE A 299 -16.43 2.40 -18.81
N ARG A 300 -17.21 2.39 -19.91
CA ARG A 300 -16.68 2.16 -21.25
C ARG A 300 -16.55 3.47 -21.99
N VAL A 301 -15.34 3.78 -22.41
CA VAL A 301 -14.97 5.13 -22.79
C VAL A 301 -14.22 5.20 -24.11
N PRO A 302 -14.25 6.33 -24.83
CA PRO A 302 -13.40 6.52 -26.01
C PRO A 302 -11.92 6.44 -25.64
N ALA A 303 -11.16 5.63 -26.40
CA ALA A 303 -9.71 5.62 -26.31
C ALA A 303 -9.08 5.43 -27.70
N ILE A 304 -7.97 6.11 -27.94
CA ILE A 304 -7.24 6.11 -29.21
C ILE A 304 -5.75 5.95 -28.92
N VAL A 305 -5.07 5.07 -29.65
CA VAL A 305 -3.62 4.90 -29.58
C VAL A 305 -3.04 5.22 -30.96
N ARG A 306 -2.14 6.19 -31.04
CA ARG A 306 -1.37 6.50 -32.26
C ARG A 306 0.10 6.29 -31.98
N TRP A 307 0.66 5.23 -32.57
CA TRP A 307 2.08 4.91 -32.48
C TRP A 307 2.62 4.66 -33.90
N PRO A 308 3.31 5.64 -34.52
CA PRO A 308 3.81 5.53 -35.89
C PRO A 308 4.63 4.26 -36.11
N GLY A 309 4.35 3.53 -37.20
CA GLY A 309 5.01 2.27 -37.54
C GLY A 309 4.61 1.05 -36.68
N VAL A 310 3.78 1.25 -35.64
CA VAL A 310 3.32 0.18 -34.74
C VAL A 310 1.82 -0.02 -34.85
N THR A 311 0.99 1.01 -34.64
CA THR A 311 -0.47 0.89 -34.75
C THR A 311 -0.95 1.09 -36.19
N PRO A 312 -1.93 0.31 -36.67
CA PRO A 312 -2.53 0.54 -37.99
C PRO A 312 -3.40 1.80 -37.98
N ALA A 313 -3.14 2.72 -38.91
CA ALA A 313 -3.91 3.96 -39.06
C ALA A 313 -5.36 3.66 -39.46
N GLY A 314 -6.31 4.32 -38.78
CA GLY A 314 -7.75 4.10 -38.95
C GLY A 314 -8.22 2.73 -38.47
N GLY A 315 -7.38 2.02 -37.71
CA GLY A 315 -7.67 0.69 -37.21
C GLY A 315 -8.69 0.69 -36.08
N HIS A 316 -9.30 -0.47 -35.84
CA HIS A 316 -10.20 -0.72 -34.72
C HIS A 316 -9.79 -1.98 -33.96
N ASP A 317 -9.78 -1.89 -32.63
CA ASP A 317 -9.63 -3.03 -31.73
C ASP A 317 -10.96 -3.27 -30.99
N PRO A 318 -11.73 -4.31 -31.37
CA PRO A 318 -13.03 -4.60 -30.76
C PRO A 318 -12.93 -5.31 -29.41
N GLU A 319 -11.75 -5.81 -29.04
CA GLU A 319 -11.59 -6.67 -27.85
C GLU A 319 -11.49 -5.85 -26.55
N PRO A 320 -12.01 -6.36 -25.42
CA PRO A 320 -11.90 -5.68 -24.13
C PRO A 320 -10.46 -5.36 -23.72
N ALA A 321 -10.23 -4.12 -23.31
CA ALA A 321 -9.01 -3.64 -22.67
C ALA A 321 -9.40 -2.68 -21.53
N ALA A 322 -8.51 -2.48 -20.57
CA ALA A 322 -8.78 -1.64 -19.40
C ALA A 322 -7.59 -0.75 -19.05
N VAL A 323 -7.85 0.32 -18.30
CA VAL A 323 -6.84 1.28 -17.87
C VAL A 323 -5.67 0.64 -17.10
N ILE A 324 -5.91 -0.46 -16.37
CA ILE A 324 -4.87 -1.21 -15.66
C ILE A 324 -3.83 -1.84 -16.59
N ASP A 325 -4.17 -2.04 -17.87
CA ASP A 325 -3.25 -2.59 -18.87
C ASP A 325 -2.22 -1.56 -19.35
N LEU A 326 -2.46 -0.27 -19.11
CA LEU A 326 -1.61 0.80 -19.64
C LEU A 326 -0.25 0.83 -18.96
N LEU A 327 -0.15 0.63 -17.64
CA LEU A 327 1.15 0.60 -16.96
C LEU A 327 2.08 -0.48 -17.53
N PRO A 328 1.70 -1.78 -17.57
CA PRO A 328 2.59 -2.81 -18.11
C PRO A 328 2.88 -2.61 -19.59
N THR A 329 1.91 -2.10 -20.37
CA THR A 329 2.11 -1.80 -21.80
C THR A 329 3.13 -0.67 -22.02
N LEU A 330 3.03 0.43 -21.26
CA LEU A 330 3.92 1.59 -21.39
C LEU A 330 5.31 1.31 -20.80
N ALA A 331 5.40 0.56 -19.69
CA ALA A 331 6.67 0.09 -19.14
C ALA A 331 7.40 -0.79 -20.16
N ALA A 332 6.69 -1.73 -20.78
CA ALA A 332 7.27 -2.59 -21.81
C ALA A 332 7.68 -1.80 -23.07
N ALA A 333 6.89 -0.80 -23.49
CA ALA A 333 7.27 0.11 -24.58
C ALA A 333 8.55 0.90 -24.27
N ALA A 334 8.75 1.26 -23.00
CA ALA A 334 9.94 1.96 -22.51
C ALA A 334 11.16 1.05 -22.27
N GLY A 335 11.01 -0.27 -22.41
CA GLY A 335 12.04 -1.25 -22.05
C GLY A 335 12.28 -1.38 -20.55
N ALA A 336 11.32 -0.94 -19.72
CA ALA A 336 11.36 -1.08 -18.28
C ALA A 336 10.89 -2.49 -17.86
N ALA A 337 11.71 -3.19 -17.07
CA ALA A 337 11.32 -4.48 -16.52
C ALA A 337 10.43 -4.27 -15.29
N LEU A 338 9.27 -4.93 -15.28
CA LEU A 338 8.41 -5.01 -14.10
C LEU A 338 8.63 -6.35 -13.40
N PRO A 339 8.68 -6.39 -12.05
CA PRO A 339 8.63 -7.62 -11.29
C PRO A 339 7.42 -8.50 -11.65
N ALA A 340 7.54 -9.80 -11.43
CA ALA A 340 6.39 -10.71 -11.50
C ALA A 340 5.28 -10.24 -10.55
N ASP A 341 4.01 -10.36 -10.98
CA ASP A 341 2.80 -9.93 -10.24
C ASP A 341 2.75 -8.43 -9.88
N TRP A 342 3.51 -7.58 -10.58
CA TRP A 342 3.48 -6.14 -10.37
C TRP A 342 2.13 -5.53 -10.73
N SER A 343 1.51 -5.93 -11.84
CA SER A 343 0.28 -5.35 -12.37
C SER A 343 -0.82 -6.39 -12.48
N ASP A 344 -2.07 -5.97 -12.25
CA ASP A 344 -3.27 -6.77 -12.56
C ASP A 344 -3.61 -6.71 -14.07
N GLY A 345 -2.96 -5.82 -14.83
CA GLY A 345 -3.12 -5.64 -16.27
C GLY A 345 -2.12 -6.43 -17.11
N VAL A 346 -2.25 -6.34 -18.43
CA VAL A 346 -1.43 -7.09 -19.39
C VAL A 346 -0.83 -6.18 -20.47
N ASP A 347 0.31 -6.57 -21.04
CA ASP A 347 0.95 -5.85 -22.16
C ASP A 347 0.10 -5.96 -23.44
N LEU A 348 -0.37 -4.82 -23.96
CA LEU A 348 -1.21 -4.71 -25.16
C LEU A 348 -0.43 -4.47 -26.45
N ARG A 349 0.92 -4.35 -26.42
CA ARG A 349 1.70 -3.97 -27.63
C ARG A 349 1.50 -4.92 -28.81
N ALA A 350 1.36 -6.23 -28.55
CA ALA A 350 1.08 -7.21 -29.58
C ALA A 350 -0.28 -6.95 -30.26
N ARG A 351 -1.32 -6.64 -29.47
CA ARG A 351 -2.65 -6.28 -29.96
C ARG A 351 -2.65 -4.96 -30.72
N TRP A 352 -1.88 -3.98 -30.26
CA TRP A 352 -1.78 -2.69 -30.96
C TRP A 352 -1.08 -2.80 -32.32
N ARG A 353 -0.14 -3.74 -32.48
CA ARG A 353 0.50 -4.04 -33.78
C ARG A 353 -0.42 -4.76 -34.75
N GLN A 354 -1.13 -5.75 -34.23
CA GLN A 354 -1.96 -6.65 -35.02
C GLN A 354 -3.31 -6.81 -34.30
N PRO A 355 -4.21 -5.81 -34.38
CA PRO A 355 -5.53 -5.92 -33.78
C PRO A 355 -6.24 -7.14 -34.38
N PRO A 356 -7.00 -7.89 -33.58
CA PRO A 356 -7.22 -9.32 -33.83
C PRO A 356 -7.96 -9.64 -35.12
N ALA A 357 -7.24 -10.33 -36.01
CA ALA A 357 -7.67 -11.55 -36.72
C ALA A 357 -6.76 -12.77 -36.40
N ALA A 358 -5.76 -12.64 -35.49
CA ALA A 358 -4.74 -13.68 -35.26
C ALA A 358 -4.27 -13.90 -33.79
N GLY A 359 -4.96 -13.39 -32.78
CA GLY A 359 -4.62 -13.69 -31.37
C GLY A 359 -5.34 -12.83 -30.36
N SER A 360 -6.50 -13.29 -29.89
CA SER A 360 -7.22 -12.66 -28.77
C SER A 360 -6.51 -12.94 -27.44
N LEU A 361 -6.58 -11.99 -26.51
CA LEU A 361 -6.26 -12.30 -25.11
C LEU A 361 -7.29 -13.30 -24.57
N PRO A 362 -6.91 -14.20 -23.66
CA PRO A 362 -7.89 -15.03 -22.97
C PRO A 362 -8.89 -14.12 -22.23
N PRO A 363 -10.20 -14.46 -22.22
CA PRO A 363 -11.17 -13.71 -21.46
C PRO A 363 -10.76 -13.60 -19.99
N ARG A 364 -10.69 -12.37 -19.49
CA ARG A 364 -10.34 -12.07 -18.10
C ARG A 364 -11.39 -11.16 -17.47
N PRO A 365 -11.60 -11.26 -16.15
CA PRO A 365 -12.60 -10.45 -15.47
C PRO A 365 -12.06 -9.04 -15.21
N LEU A 366 -12.87 -8.03 -15.53
CA LEU A 366 -12.59 -6.62 -15.27
C LEU A 366 -13.53 -6.12 -14.17
N PHE A 367 -12.97 -5.55 -13.10
CA PHE A 367 -13.72 -5.13 -11.92
C PHE A 367 -13.96 -3.63 -11.87
N PHE A 368 -15.14 -3.25 -11.37
CA PHE A 368 -15.55 -1.86 -11.18
C PHE A 368 -16.27 -1.70 -9.85
N GLY A 369 -15.98 -0.59 -9.16
CA GLY A 369 -16.68 -0.16 -7.96
C GLY A 369 -17.15 1.28 -8.10
N ALA A 370 -18.33 1.58 -7.60
CA ALA A 370 -18.82 2.95 -7.50
C ALA A 370 -19.76 3.12 -6.33
N LEU A 371 -19.74 4.31 -5.77
CA LEU A 371 -20.70 4.79 -4.81
C LEU A 371 -21.37 6.04 -5.36
N ASP A 372 -22.69 5.97 -5.50
CA ASP A 372 -23.53 7.13 -5.80
C ASP A 372 -24.44 7.46 -4.59
N GLU A 373 -25.24 8.52 -4.70
CA GLU A 373 -26.16 8.98 -3.63
C GLU A 373 -27.16 7.91 -3.16
N ARG A 374 -27.37 6.86 -3.96
CA ARG A 374 -28.44 5.87 -3.77
C ARG A 374 -27.90 4.45 -3.58
N PHE A 375 -26.74 4.12 -4.15
CA PHE A 375 -26.24 2.75 -4.20
C PHE A 375 -24.71 2.67 -4.03
N LEU A 376 -24.30 1.64 -3.29
CA LEU A 376 -22.99 1.01 -3.46
C LEU A 376 -23.10 -0.01 -4.60
N SER A 377 -22.35 0.17 -5.67
CA SER A 377 -22.38 -0.68 -6.86
C SER A 377 -21.03 -1.35 -7.08
N THR A 378 -21.03 -2.65 -7.39
CA THR A 378 -19.88 -3.38 -7.91
C THR A 378 -20.27 -4.04 -9.23
N ALA A 379 -19.29 -4.21 -10.12
CA ALA A 379 -19.52 -4.94 -11.36
C ALA A 379 -18.29 -5.72 -11.80
N VAL A 380 -18.55 -6.78 -12.56
CA VAL A 380 -17.54 -7.52 -13.30
C VAL A 380 -17.96 -7.67 -14.76
N VAL A 381 -17.03 -7.46 -15.67
CA VAL A 381 -17.16 -7.77 -17.12
C VAL A 381 -16.23 -8.94 -17.43
N LEU A 382 -16.74 -9.98 -18.09
CA LEU A 382 -15.97 -11.15 -18.52
C LEU A 382 -16.42 -11.57 -19.93
N GLY A 383 -15.59 -11.29 -20.93
CA GLY A 383 -15.97 -11.43 -22.33
C GLY A 383 -17.16 -10.53 -22.67
N ASP A 384 -18.25 -11.12 -23.13
CA ASP A 384 -19.48 -10.41 -23.48
C ASP A 384 -20.51 -10.36 -22.34
N HIS A 385 -20.22 -10.98 -21.20
CA HIS A 385 -21.16 -10.99 -20.08
C HIS A 385 -20.73 -10.01 -18.99
N LYS A 386 -21.72 -9.44 -18.31
CA LYS A 386 -21.51 -8.52 -17.20
C LYS A 386 -22.52 -8.75 -16.09
N LEU A 387 -22.05 -8.64 -14.85
CA LEU A 387 -22.89 -8.64 -13.65
C LEU A 387 -22.67 -7.33 -12.92
N VAL A 388 -23.74 -6.60 -12.62
CA VAL A 388 -23.73 -5.44 -11.72
C VAL A 388 -24.54 -5.78 -10.49
N ARG A 389 -23.94 -5.62 -9.30
CA ARG A 389 -24.61 -5.76 -8.01
C ARG A 389 -24.71 -4.38 -7.36
N ARG A 390 -25.92 -3.97 -6.97
CA ARG A 390 -26.16 -2.64 -6.38
C ARG A 390 -26.89 -2.78 -5.05
N VAL A 391 -26.28 -2.26 -3.98
CA VAL A 391 -26.85 -2.27 -2.63
C VAL A 391 -27.37 -0.87 -2.32
N PRO A 392 -28.65 -0.69 -1.97
CA PRO A 392 -29.18 0.61 -1.60
C PRO A 392 -28.48 1.19 -0.38
N LEU A 393 -28.40 2.51 -0.28
CA LEU A 393 -27.83 3.21 0.88
C LEU A 393 -28.92 3.89 1.72
N ALA A 394 -28.70 3.97 3.02
CA ALA A 394 -29.41 4.84 3.95
C ALA A 394 -28.43 5.87 4.52
N VAL A 395 -28.73 7.15 4.35
CA VAL A 395 -27.91 8.26 4.85
C VAL A 395 -28.42 8.67 6.24
N ASP A 396 -27.54 8.72 7.24
CA ASP A 396 -27.88 9.21 8.59
C ASP A 396 -27.86 10.75 8.69
N ALA A 397 -28.19 11.28 9.88
CA ALA A 397 -28.32 12.73 10.11
C ALA A 397 -26.98 13.47 9.95
N GLU A 398 -25.88 12.76 10.11
CA GLU A 398 -24.51 13.22 9.95
C GLU A 398 -24.04 13.15 8.49
N GLY A 399 -24.91 12.71 7.58
CA GLY A 399 -24.64 12.63 6.15
C GLY A 399 -23.82 11.40 5.74
N VAL A 400 -23.78 10.36 6.58
CA VAL A 400 -23.05 9.10 6.35
C VAL A 400 -23.96 8.05 5.70
N GLY A 401 -23.62 7.64 4.48
CA GLY A 401 -24.33 6.58 3.76
C GLY A 401 -23.91 5.18 4.24
N ARG A 402 -24.88 4.34 4.62
CA ARG A 402 -24.67 2.94 5.01
C ARG A 402 -25.50 1.99 4.15
N PRO A 403 -24.97 0.84 3.69
CA PRO A 403 -25.75 -0.16 2.96
C PRO A 403 -27.01 -0.60 3.73
N ARG A 404 -28.15 -0.67 3.03
CA ARG A 404 -29.45 -1.06 3.59
C ARG A 404 -30.23 -1.92 2.59
N GLY A 405 -30.63 -3.10 3.04
CA GLY A 405 -31.51 -4.00 2.28
C GLY A 405 -30.75 -4.92 1.32
N PRO A 406 -31.47 -5.78 0.58
CA PRO A 406 -30.86 -6.73 -0.34
C PRO A 406 -30.24 -6.03 -1.56
N ALA A 407 -29.21 -6.65 -2.13
CA ALA A 407 -28.63 -6.19 -3.38
C ALA A 407 -29.56 -6.48 -4.57
N GLU A 408 -29.67 -5.55 -5.51
CA GLU A 408 -30.20 -5.83 -6.85
C GLU A 408 -29.08 -6.34 -7.76
N GLU A 409 -29.38 -7.32 -8.61
CA GLU A 409 -28.46 -7.85 -9.61
C GLU A 409 -28.95 -7.54 -11.04
N TRP A 410 -28.00 -7.11 -11.88
CA TRP A 410 -28.19 -6.93 -13.32
C TRP A 410 -27.24 -7.86 -14.07
N LEU A 411 -27.78 -8.90 -14.69
CA LEU A 411 -27.04 -9.78 -15.60
C LEU A 411 -27.26 -9.29 -17.02
N LEU A 412 -26.18 -9.09 -17.77
CA LEU A 412 -26.18 -8.39 -19.05
C LEU A 412 -25.34 -9.17 -20.08
N ASP A 413 -25.86 -9.23 -21.31
CA ASP A 413 -25.16 -9.70 -22.50
C ASP A 413 -24.84 -8.47 -23.36
N LEU A 414 -23.57 -8.08 -23.39
CA LEU A 414 -23.06 -6.88 -24.04
C LEU A 414 -22.95 -7.04 -25.56
N ALA A 415 -22.91 -8.28 -26.07
CA ALA A 415 -22.91 -8.54 -27.51
C ALA A 415 -24.33 -8.39 -28.09
N ALA A 416 -25.33 -8.93 -27.40
CA ALA A 416 -26.73 -8.82 -27.79
C ALA A 416 -27.34 -7.45 -27.44
N ASP A 417 -26.92 -6.83 -26.34
CA ASP A 417 -27.44 -5.57 -25.82
C ASP A 417 -26.33 -4.62 -25.33
N PRO A 418 -25.60 -3.97 -26.26
CA PRO A 418 -24.51 -3.04 -25.93
C PRO A 418 -24.98 -1.76 -25.22
N HIS A 419 -26.29 -1.54 -25.08
CA HIS A 419 -26.88 -0.41 -24.37
C HIS A 419 -27.46 -0.78 -23.00
N GLU A 420 -27.35 -2.05 -22.58
CA GLU A 420 -27.80 -2.58 -21.28
C GLU A 420 -29.28 -2.27 -20.99
N ARG A 421 -30.15 -2.39 -21.98
CA ARG A 421 -31.59 -2.14 -21.85
C ARG A 421 -32.31 -3.28 -21.11
N THR A 422 -31.84 -4.52 -21.26
CA THR A 422 -32.48 -5.73 -20.76
C THR A 422 -31.69 -6.35 -19.60
N ASN A 423 -32.34 -6.54 -18.46
CA ASN A 423 -31.76 -7.29 -17.34
C ASN A 423 -32.15 -8.78 -17.44
N LEU A 424 -31.16 -9.65 -17.58
CA LEU A 424 -31.32 -11.11 -17.67
C LEU A 424 -31.36 -11.82 -16.31
N ALA A 425 -31.07 -11.12 -15.21
CA ALA A 425 -31.01 -11.74 -13.88
C ALA A 425 -32.33 -12.42 -13.45
N PRO A 426 -33.53 -11.84 -13.73
CA PRO A 426 -34.79 -12.54 -13.46
C PRO A 426 -34.95 -13.84 -14.26
N ALA A 427 -34.43 -13.89 -15.50
CA ALA A 427 -34.50 -15.07 -16.35
C ALA A 427 -33.52 -16.17 -15.92
N ALA A 428 -32.40 -15.81 -15.28
CA ALA A 428 -31.41 -16.76 -14.76
C ALA A 428 -31.98 -17.74 -13.71
N ALA A 429 -33.09 -17.42 -13.06
CA ALA A 429 -33.77 -18.34 -12.14
C ALA A 429 -34.43 -19.54 -12.86
N ALA A 430 -34.74 -19.41 -14.16
CA ALA A 430 -35.43 -20.41 -14.95
C ALA A 430 -34.55 -21.03 -16.07
N ASP A 431 -33.42 -20.39 -16.40
CA ASP A 431 -32.48 -20.85 -17.43
C ASP A 431 -31.14 -21.28 -16.80
N PRO A 432 -30.82 -22.59 -16.79
CA PRO A 432 -29.56 -23.10 -16.23
C PRO A 432 -28.29 -22.53 -16.87
N ALA A 433 -28.32 -22.17 -18.16
CA ALA A 433 -27.15 -21.60 -18.84
C ALA A 433 -26.88 -20.17 -18.35
N LEU A 434 -27.94 -19.36 -18.22
CA LEU A 434 -27.84 -18.02 -17.64
C LEU A 434 -27.46 -18.06 -16.15
N ALA A 435 -27.97 -19.04 -15.40
CA ALA A 435 -27.58 -19.27 -14.01
C ALA A 435 -26.07 -19.52 -13.89
N ALA A 436 -25.51 -20.41 -14.72
CA ALA A 436 -24.08 -20.71 -14.71
C ALA A 436 -23.21 -19.49 -15.05
N VAL A 437 -23.64 -18.65 -16.01
CA VAL A 437 -22.95 -17.40 -16.33
C VAL A 437 -22.99 -16.43 -15.15
N ARG A 438 -24.17 -16.24 -14.54
CA ARG A 438 -24.34 -15.39 -13.36
C ARG A 438 -23.43 -15.85 -12.22
N ASP A 439 -23.45 -17.13 -11.89
CA ASP A 439 -22.71 -17.68 -10.75
C ASP A 439 -21.20 -17.57 -10.95
N ARG A 440 -20.72 -17.75 -12.19
CA ARG A 440 -19.31 -17.49 -12.54
C ARG A 440 -18.93 -16.02 -12.31
N LEU A 441 -19.74 -15.07 -12.76
CA LEU A 441 -19.49 -13.64 -12.56
C LEU A 441 -19.58 -13.26 -11.07
N ALA A 442 -20.53 -13.85 -10.33
CA ALA A 442 -20.64 -13.63 -8.89
C ALA A 442 -19.40 -14.12 -8.14
N ALA A 443 -18.85 -15.28 -8.50
CA ALA A 443 -17.61 -15.79 -7.93
C ALA A 443 -16.41 -14.84 -8.18
N GLU A 444 -16.34 -14.22 -9.36
CA GLU A 444 -15.32 -13.21 -9.64
C GLU A 444 -15.50 -11.95 -8.78
N LEU A 445 -16.74 -11.49 -8.55
CA LEU A 445 -17.00 -10.37 -7.64
C LEU A 445 -16.53 -10.67 -6.22
N GLU A 446 -16.78 -11.87 -5.70
CA GLU A 446 -16.29 -12.27 -4.37
C GLU A 446 -14.76 -12.32 -4.32
N ARG A 447 -14.11 -12.78 -5.40
CA ARG A 447 -12.65 -12.77 -5.51
C ARG A 447 -12.06 -11.36 -5.47
N PHE A 448 -12.71 -10.38 -6.11
CA PHE A 448 -12.29 -8.98 -6.04
C PHE A 448 -12.60 -8.34 -4.68
N ALA A 449 -13.71 -8.69 -4.05
CA ALA A 449 -14.05 -8.22 -2.70
C ALA A 449 -13.00 -8.67 -1.66
N ALA A 450 -12.37 -9.83 -1.85
CA ALA A 450 -11.27 -10.29 -1.01
C ALA A 450 -9.98 -9.46 -1.14
N LEU A 451 -9.89 -8.55 -2.12
CA LEU A 451 -8.78 -7.60 -2.26
C LEU A 451 -9.06 -6.26 -1.55
N ASP A 452 -10.24 -6.09 -0.94
CA ASP A 452 -10.63 -4.85 -0.25
C ASP A 452 -9.88 -4.73 1.07
N VAL A 453 -9.22 -3.59 1.28
CA VAL A 453 -8.21 -3.38 2.35
C VAL A 453 -8.80 -2.84 3.65
N GLY A 454 -10.10 -3.04 3.83
CA GLY A 454 -10.86 -2.57 4.98
C GLY A 454 -12.27 -2.11 4.59
N PRO A 455 -13.13 -1.84 5.58
CA PRO A 455 -14.47 -1.34 5.29
C PRO A 455 -14.39 -0.02 4.51
N PRO A 456 -15.34 0.25 3.59
CA PRO A 456 -15.37 1.49 2.83
C PRO A 456 -15.26 2.69 3.79
N PRO A 457 -14.43 3.71 3.49
CA PRO A 457 -14.33 4.90 4.33
C PRO A 457 -15.71 5.45 4.65
N GLU A 458 -15.91 5.96 5.88
CA GLU A 458 -17.12 6.72 6.22
C GLU A 458 -17.44 7.70 5.09
N ILE A 459 -18.62 7.54 4.50
CA ILE A 459 -19.04 8.29 3.33
C ILE A 459 -19.56 9.63 3.83
N ARG A 460 -18.67 10.60 4.05
CA ARG A 460 -19.09 11.96 4.37
C ARG A 460 -19.37 12.72 3.08
N SER A 461 -20.62 13.13 2.91
CA SER A 461 -21.03 14.00 1.79
C SER A 461 -20.63 15.46 2.00
N ALA A 462 -20.32 15.85 3.24
CA ALA A 462 -19.89 17.19 3.65
C ALA A 462 -18.57 17.14 4.45
N PRO A 463 -17.82 18.27 4.55
CA PRO A 463 -16.69 18.37 5.45
C PRO A 463 -17.06 18.02 6.89
N PRO A 464 -16.15 17.40 7.68
CA PRO A 464 -16.41 17.19 9.10
C PRO A 464 -16.60 18.53 9.84
N PRO A 465 -17.39 18.57 10.93
CA PRO A 465 -17.58 19.80 11.71
C PRO A 465 -16.24 20.43 12.13
N GLY A 466 -16.09 21.73 11.92
CA GLY A 466 -14.86 22.46 12.25
C GLY A 466 -13.72 22.32 11.22
N TRP A 467 -13.93 21.61 10.11
CA TRP A 467 -12.96 21.58 9.03
C TRP A 467 -12.94 22.89 8.25
N GLU A 468 -11.74 23.44 8.07
CA GLU A 468 -11.50 24.60 7.22
C GLU A 468 -10.58 24.19 6.06
N PRO A 469 -10.82 24.69 4.83
CA PRO A 469 -9.87 24.48 3.74
C PRO A 469 -8.51 25.10 4.10
N PRO A 470 -7.40 24.51 3.65
CA PRO A 470 -6.10 25.14 3.81
C PRO A 470 -6.09 26.50 3.13
N ARG A 471 -5.21 27.40 3.59
CA ARG A 471 -5.04 28.72 2.94
C ARG A 471 -4.53 28.59 1.51
N ASP A 472 -3.80 27.51 1.25
CA ASP A 472 -3.18 27.19 -0.02
C ASP A 472 -3.04 25.66 -0.10
N TRP A 473 -3.61 25.04 -1.13
CA TRP A 473 -3.53 23.59 -1.34
C TRP A 473 -2.14 23.15 -1.82
N GLY A 474 -1.34 24.08 -2.34
CA GLY A 474 0.00 23.84 -2.84
C GLY A 474 1.12 24.24 -1.91
N ASP A 475 0.80 24.67 -0.68
CA ASP A 475 1.82 25.02 0.29
C ASP A 475 2.57 23.77 0.79
N ALA A 476 3.68 23.43 0.12
CA ALA A 476 4.62 22.40 0.55
C ALA A 476 5.37 22.77 1.85
N SER A 477 5.26 24.04 2.31
CA SER A 477 5.76 24.50 3.61
C SER A 477 4.75 24.34 4.74
N ARG A 478 3.53 23.85 4.42
CA ARG A 478 2.60 23.37 5.44
C ARG A 478 3.39 22.43 6.34
N PRO A 479 3.54 22.75 7.65
CA PRO A 479 4.18 21.81 8.53
C PRO A 479 3.41 20.50 8.38
N PRO A 480 4.10 19.34 8.26
CA PRO A 480 3.41 18.07 8.33
C PRO A 480 2.45 18.13 9.52
N ALA A 481 1.26 17.51 9.39
CA ALA A 481 0.34 17.38 10.52
C ALA A 481 1.19 17.05 11.76
N ALA A 482 1.02 17.83 12.84
CA ALA A 482 1.97 17.86 13.96
C ALA A 482 2.46 16.43 14.25
N ARG A 483 3.78 16.21 14.04
CA ARG A 483 4.36 14.87 14.01
C ARG A 483 3.88 14.09 15.23
N PRO A 484 3.28 12.90 15.05
CA PRO A 484 2.63 12.20 16.13
C PRO A 484 3.66 11.74 17.16
N ASP A 485 3.22 11.61 18.40
CA ASP A 485 3.94 10.84 19.40
C ASP A 485 3.89 9.36 19.00
N LEU A 486 5.03 8.68 18.98
CA LEU A 486 5.17 7.29 18.55
C LEU A 486 5.42 6.42 19.77
N VAL A 487 4.51 5.50 20.08
CA VAL A 487 4.59 4.63 21.26
C VAL A 487 4.51 3.18 20.82
N LEU A 488 5.61 2.45 21.01
CA LEU A 488 5.78 1.05 20.64
C LEU A 488 5.89 0.19 21.90
N ILE A 489 4.83 -0.54 22.21
CA ILE A 489 4.73 -1.42 23.37
C ILE A 489 4.94 -2.87 22.90
N VAL A 490 5.92 -3.54 23.50
CA VAL A 490 6.26 -4.92 23.14
C VAL A 490 6.19 -5.82 24.37
N ALA A 491 5.35 -6.85 24.30
CA ALA A 491 5.31 -7.95 25.26
C ALA A 491 6.37 -9.01 24.89
N ASP A 492 6.76 -9.83 25.87
CA ASP A 492 7.81 -10.86 25.73
C ASP A 492 7.20 -12.23 26.03
N ASP A 493 7.10 -13.08 25.01
CA ASP A 493 6.44 -14.40 25.05
C ASP A 493 4.92 -14.40 25.32
N LEU A 494 4.20 -13.34 24.91
CA LEU A 494 2.74 -13.31 25.02
C LEU A 494 2.07 -14.16 23.92
N GLY A 495 1.30 -15.16 24.35
CA GLY A 495 0.53 -16.03 23.46
C GLY A 495 -0.60 -15.30 22.72
N TRP A 496 -0.84 -15.70 21.46
CA TRP A 496 -1.88 -15.10 20.60
C TRP A 496 -3.28 -15.13 21.22
N GLY A 497 -3.63 -16.20 21.94
CA GLY A 497 -4.92 -16.39 22.60
C GLY A 497 -4.97 -15.88 24.04
N ASP A 498 -3.98 -15.11 24.50
CA ASP A 498 -3.91 -14.61 25.88
C ASP A 498 -4.33 -13.14 26.04
N VAL A 499 -4.99 -12.57 25.02
CA VAL A 499 -5.55 -11.21 25.03
C VAL A 499 -7.05 -11.23 24.76
N GLY A 500 -7.78 -10.28 25.34
CA GLY A 500 -9.25 -10.26 25.28
C GLY A 500 -9.79 -10.15 23.86
N PHE A 501 -9.15 -9.34 23.01
CA PHE A 501 -9.56 -9.18 21.61
C PHE A 501 -9.38 -10.42 20.71
N HIS A 502 -8.72 -11.48 21.21
CA HIS A 502 -8.64 -12.81 20.58
C HIS A 502 -9.43 -13.90 21.35
N GLY A 503 -10.31 -13.50 22.27
CA GLY A 503 -11.12 -14.41 23.08
C GLY A 503 -10.41 -14.99 24.30
N GLY A 504 -9.23 -14.45 24.64
CA GLY A 504 -8.50 -14.79 25.85
C GLY A 504 -9.01 -14.08 27.11
N PRO A 505 -8.22 -14.09 28.20
CA PRO A 505 -8.50 -13.31 29.40
C PRO A 505 -8.67 -11.82 29.11
N ALA A 506 -9.50 -11.13 29.90
CA ALA A 506 -9.74 -9.69 29.72
C ALA A 506 -8.46 -8.89 29.94
N THR A 507 -8.11 -8.06 28.95
CA THR A 507 -6.96 -7.14 28.96
C THR A 507 -7.44 -5.76 28.55
N PRO A 508 -8.23 -5.06 29.40
CA PRO A 508 -8.99 -3.89 29.00
C PRO A 508 -8.16 -2.75 28.41
N ALA A 509 -6.92 -2.52 28.87
CA ALA A 509 -6.08 -1.46 28.31
C ALA A 509 -5.52 -1.83 26.92
N ILE A 510 -5.09 -3.08 26.75
CA ILE A 510 -4.62 -3.62 25.47
C ILE A 510 -5.81 -3.73 24.48
N ASP A 511 -6.97 -4.19 24.95
CA ASP A 511 -8.21 -4.29 24.18
C ASP A 511 -8.70 -2.90 23.73
N ARG A 512 -8.48 -1.85 24.54
CA ARG A 512 -8.76 -0.45 24.15
C ARG A 512 -7.94 -0.04 22.92
N ILE A 513 -6.66 -0.43 22.82
CA ILE A 513 -5.83 -0.14 21.64
C ILE A 513 -6.44 -0.79 20.39
N ALA A 514 -6.90 -2.03 20.50
CA ALA A 514 -7.57 -2.75 19.42
C ALA A 514 -8.93 -2.14 19.04
N ALA A 515 -9.76 -1.81 20.04
CA ALA A 515 -11.10 -1.29 19.84
C ALA A 515 -11.11 0.14 19.26
N GLU A 516 -10.16 0.99 19.66
CA GLU A 516 -10.02 2.36 19.14
C GLU A 516 -9.16 2.42 17.87
N GLY A 517 -8.68 1.28 17.38
CA GLY A 517 -7.75 1.20 16.26
C GLY A 517 -8.00 0.00 15.36
N VAL A 518 -6.91 -0.55 14.81
CA VAL A 518 -6.91 -1.76 13.99
C VAL A 518 -6.32 -2.91 14.80
N ARG A 519 -7.01 -4.04 14.86
CA ARG A 519 -6.42 -5.32 15.31
C ARG A 519 -5.90 -6.11 14.11
N PHE A 520 -4.71 -6.69 14.23
CA PHE A 520 -4.11 -7.49 13.17
C PHE A 520 -4.29 -8.97 13.47
N GLU A 521 -5.14 -9.62 12.70
CA GLU A 521 -5.46 -11.04 12.87
C GLU A 521 -4.25 -11.92 12.49
N ASN A 522 -3.46 -11.49 11.50
CA ASN A 522 -2.32 -12.22 10.94
C ASN A 522 -1.03 -11.38 10.96
N PHE A 523 -0.59 -10.97 12.16
CA PHE A 523 0.68 -10.28 12.35
C PHE A 523 1.82 -11.28 12.66
N GLN A 524 2.89 -11.21 11.87
CA GLN A 524 4.02 -12.14 11.92
C GLN A 524 5.26 -11.48 12.52
N ALA A 525 5.62 -11.91 13.73
CA ALA A 525 6.94 -11.71 14.31
C ALA A 525 7.94 -12.74 13.77
N MET A 526 9.17 -12.71 14.29
CA MET A 526 10.11 -13.82 14.13
C MET A 526 9.86 -14.86 15.23
N ALA A 527 10.44 -16.05 15.10
CA ALA A 527 10.24 -17.14 16.07
C ALA A 527 10.89 -16.88 17.45
N LEU A 528 11.70 -15.83 17.59
CA LEU A 528 12.56 -15.54 18.73
C LEU A 528 12.70 -14.03 18.96
N CYS A 529 13.00 -13.67 20.20
CA CYS A 529 13.12 -12.31 20.70
C CYS A 529 14.16 -11.44 19.97
N THR A 530 15.46 -11.82 19.96
CA THR A 530 16.52 -11.02 19.29
C THR A 530 16.21 -10.76 17.81
N PRO A 531 15.87 -11.78 16.98
CA PRO A 531 15.51 -11.52 15.59
C PRO A 531 14.33 -10.55 15.43
N THR A 532 13.26 -10.71 16.22
CA THR A 532 12.11 -9.80 16.15
C THR A 532 12.50 -8.39 16.53
N ARG A 533 13.23 -8.20 17.63
CA ARG A 533 13.65 -6.87 18.12
C ARG A 533 14.61 -6.18 17.14
N ALA A 534 15.48 -6.95 16.49
CA ALA A 534 16.38 -6.45 15.46
C ALA A 534 15.60 -5.97 14.24
N ALA A 535 14.66 -6.78 13.74
CA ALA A 535 13.77 -6.41 12.63
C ALA A 535 12.91 -5.19 12.99
N LEU A 536 12.35 -5.16 14.20
CA LEU A 536 11.50 -4.09 14.71
C LEU A 536 12.22 -2.74 14.72
N LEU A 537 13.43 -2.68 15.26
CA LEU A 537 14.16 -1.43 15.41
C LEU A 537 14.92 -1.01 14.16
N THR A 538 15.17 -1.88 13.19
CA THR A 538 15.93 -1.52 11.99
C THR A 538 15.07 -1.50 10.72
N GLY A 539 13.98 -2.25 10.70
CA GLY A 539 13.22 -2.59 9.49
C GLY A 539 13.97 -3.53 8.54
N VAL A 540 15.13 -4.06 8.93
CA VAL A 540 15.99 -4.92 8.11
C VAL A 540 15.75 -6.38 8.46
N ASP A 541 15.84 -7.25 7.46
CA ASP A 541 15.74 -8.69 7.66
C ASP A 541 16.85 -9.18 8.62
N PRO A 542 16.52 -9.87 9.72
CA PRO A 542 17.51 -10.36 10.68
C PRO A 542 18.58 -11.26 10.07
N MET A 543 18.31 -11.90 8.92
CA MET A 543 19.30 -12.71 8.21
C MET A 543 20.45 -11.86 7.70
N GLU A 544 20.14 -10.68 7.14
CA GLU A 544 21.13 -9.70 6.65
C GLU A 544 21.95 -9.10 7.81
N LEU A 545 21.37 -9.07 9.02
CA LEU A 545 22.03 -8.61 10.23
C LEU A 545 22.90 -9.68 10.91
N GLY A 546 22.79 -10.95 10.50
CA GLY A 546 23.42 -12.07 11.19
C GLY A 546 22.78 -12.42 12.54
N LEU A 547 21.53 -12.00 12.76
CA LEU A 547 20.77 -12.12 14.02
C LEU A 547 19.45 -12.89 13.83
N ALA A 548 19.35 -13.79 12.83
CA ALA A 548 18.09 -14.46 12.47
C ALA A 548 17.77 -15.72 13.26
N SER A 549 18.77 -16.41 13.79
CA SER A 549 18.67 -17.85 14.11
C SER A 549 18.62 -18.16 15.59
N SER A 550 19.20 -17.33 16.46
CA SER A 550 19.32 -17.61 17.90
C SER A 550 19.18 -16.33 18.73
N PRO A 551 18.68 -16.42 19.97
CA PRO A 551 18.72 -15.29 20.90
C PRO A 551 20.17 -15.02 21.33
N LEU A 552 20.52 -13.75 21.51
CA LEU A 552 21.84 -13.39 22.08
C LEU A 552 21.93 -13.87 23.54
N ARG A 553 23.06 -14.50 23.88
CA ARG A 553 23.35 -14.99 25.23
C ARG A 553 24.24 -14.00 25.99
N PRO A 554 24.31 -14.08 27.32
CA PRO A 554 25.15 -13.18 28.11
C PRO A 554 26.64 -13.20 27.71
N TRP A 555 27.15 -14.33 27.22
CA TRP A 555 28.55 -14.48 26.78
C TRP A 555 28.76 -14.26 25.27
N ASP A 556 27.73 -13.88 24.52
CA ASP A 556 27.89 -13.55 23.10
C ASP A 556 28.43 -12.11 22.97
N GLU A 557 29.41 -11.92 22.09
CA GLU A 557 29.95 -10.58 21.75
C GLU A 557 29.19 -9.91 20.60
N ASP A 558 28.28 -10.66 19.96
CA ASP A 558 27.46 -10.22 18.85
C ASP A 558 26.38 -9.24 19.31
N GLY A 559 25.90 -8.41 18.39
CA GLY A 559 24.86 -7.43 18.64
C GLY A 559 24.39 -6.78 17.34
N LEU A 560 23.47 -5.82 17.43
CA LEU A 560 23.08 -5.04 16.27
C LEU A 560 24.31 -4.42 15.61
N PRO A 561 24.54 -4.63 14.30
CA PRO A 561 25.69 -4.05 13.61
C PRO A 561 25.71 -2.51 13.72
N PRO A 562 26.87 -1.88 14.01
CA PRO A 562 26.95 -0.43 14.25
C PRO A 562 26.68 0.42 13.00
N GLY A 563 26.81 -0.15 11.79
CA GLY A 563 26.51 0.53 10.53
C GLY A 563 25.03 0.51 10.12
N VAL A 564 24.15 -0.14 10.88
CA VAL A 564 22.72 -0.24 10.59
C VAL A 564 21.95 0.72 11.51
N PRO A 565 21.36 1.80 10.98
CA PRO A 565 20.68 2.79 11.80
C PRO A 565 19.34 2.25 12.33
N THR A 566 19.11 2.41 13.63
CA THR A 566 17.84 2.09 14.28
C THR A 566 16.77 3.16 14.00
N LEU A 567 15.52 2.83 14.29
CA LEU A 567 14.40 3.77 14.35
C LEU A 567 14.70 4.93 15.29
N ALA A 568 15.30 4.66 16.44
CA ALA A 568 15.64 5.71 17.39
C ALA A 568 16.67 6.69 16.81
N GLU A 569 17.71 6.20 16.13
CA GLU A 569 18.69 7.06 15.45
C GLU A 569 18.04 7.93 14.38
N ARG A 570 17.16 7.34 13.55
CA ARG A 570 16.42 8.05 12.50
C ARG A 570 15.48 9.10 13.09
N LEU A 571 14.68 8.74 14.09
CA LEU A 571 13.69 9.63 14.70
C LEU A 571 14.35 10.73 15.53
N ARG A 572 15.43 10.42 16.26
CA ARG A 572 16.25 11.41 16.97
C ARG A 572 16.83 12.45 16.01
N ALA A 573 17.34 12.03 14.85
CA ALA A 573 17.80 12.94 13.81
C ALA A 573 16.66 13.82 13.26
N ALA A 574 15.40 13.37 13.34
CA ALA A 574 14.21 14.13 12.99
C ALA A 574 13.64 14.98 14.15
N GLY A 575 14.33 15.05 15.30
CA GLY A 575 13.96 15.91 16.43
C GLY A 575 13.06 15.26 17.48
N TYR A 576 12.79 13.95 17.38
CA TYR A 576 12.07 13.22 18.41
C TYR A 576 12.89 13.11 19.69
N ALA A 577 12.23 13.25 20.84
CA ALA A 577 12.77 12.76 22.10
C ALA A 577 12.63 11.24 22.13
N THR A 578 13.71 10.51 22.40
CA THR A 578 13.72 9.04 22.28
C THR A 578 13.96 8.36 23.63
N ALA A 579 13.20 7.30 23.93
CA ALA A 579 13.39 6.48 25.13
C ALA A 579 13.18 4.99 24.86
N CYS A 580 14.06 4.16 25.42
CA CYS A 580 13.91 2.72 25.52
C CYS A 580 13.75 2.35 27.00
N ILE A 581 12.59 1.81 27.38
CA ILE A 581 12.28 1.47 28.77
C ILE A 581 11.94 -0.02 28.83
N GLY A 582 12.86 -0.85 29.30
CA GLY A 582 12.70 -2.29 29.43
C GLY A 582 13.82 -3.12 28.82
N LYS A 583 13.47 -4.26 28.24
CA LYS A 583 14.41 -5.26 27.70
C LYS A 583 15.02 -4.83 26.37
N TRP A 584 16.35 -4.78 26.31
CA TRP A 584 17.10 -4.48 25.08
C TRP A 584 17.32 -5.71 24.19
N HIS A 585 18.15 -6.65 24.65
CA HIS A 585 18.45 -7.94 24.01
C HIS A 585 19.01 -7.88 22.58
N LEU A 586 19.80 -6.84 22.29
CA LEU A 586 20.39 -6.56 20.98
C LEU A 586 21.91 -6.28 21.02
N GLY A 587 22.57 -6.78 22.05
CA GLY A 587 24.01 -6.68 22.28
C GLY A 587 24.35 -5.79 23.48
N HIS A 588 25.41 -6.16 24.18
CA HIS A 588 25.86 -5.54 25.43
C HIS A 588 27.36 -5.63 25.68
N ALA A 589 28.10 -6.41 24.89
CA ALA A 589 29.52 -6.66 25.08
C ALA A 589 30.41 -5.45 24.75
N ARG A 590 29.89 -4.48 23.99
CA ARG A 590 30.62 -3.28 23.57
C ARG A 590 29.80 -2.01 23.84
N PRO A 591 30.43 -0.87 24.19
CA PRO A 591 29.72 0.38 24.43
C PRO A 591 28.80 0.82 23.28
N GLU A 592 29.21 0.54 22.03
CA GLU A 592 28.42 0.90 20.84
C GLU A 592 27.14 0.08 20.69
N GLN A 593 27.00 -1.04 21.41
CA GLN A 593 25.79 -1.87 21.42
C GLN A 593 24.74 -1.38 22.41
N HIS A 594 25.11 -0.46 23.32
CA HIS A 594 24.23 0.06 24.36
C HIS A 594 23.05 0.87 23.75
N PRO A 595 21.83 0.81 24.31
CA PRO A 595 20.68 1.57 23.81
C PRO A 595 20.96 3.06 23.60
N ASN A 596 21.69 3.72 24.51
CA ASN A 596 22.05 5.13 24.36
C ASN A 596 23.01 5.41 23.19
N ALA A 597 23.84 4.45 22.80
CA ALA A 597 24.66 4.53 21.60
C ALA A 597 23.84 4.27 20.32
N ARG A 598 22.63 3.70 20.46
CA ARG A 598 21.72 3.30 19.37
C ARG A 598 20.51 4.18 19.22
N GLY A 599 20.71 5.47 19.51
CA GLY A 599 19.78 6.54 19.21
C GLY A 599 18.78 6.88 20.31
N PHE A 600 18.82 6.20 21.47
CA PHE A 600 17.93 6.53 22.59
C PHE A 600 18.54 7.57 23.54
N ASP A 601 17.87 8.69 23.75
CA ASP A 601 18.28 9.71 24.72
C ASP A 601 18.12 9.22 26.16
N ARG A 602 17.21 8.25 26.39
CA ARG A 602 16.98 7.61 27.69
C ARG A 602 16.92 6.09 27.59
N PHE A 603 17.58 5.42 28.51
CA PHE A 603 17.46 3.98 28.76
C PHE A 603 17.17 3.69 30.22
N TYR A 604 16.23 2.79 30.48
CA TYR A 604 15.97 2.24 31.81
C TYR A 604 15.48 0.80 31.71
N GLY A 605 16.23 -0.15 32.24
CA GLY A 605 15.87 -1.57 32.16
C GLY A 605 17.09 -2.48 32.12
N CYS A 606 16.95 -3.61 31.44
CA CYS A 606 17.96 -4.67 31.35
C CYS A 606 18.50 -4.84 29.92
N LEU A 607 19.77 -5.25 29.81
CA LEU A 607 20.44 -5.48 28.54
C LEU A 607 20.20 -6.89 27.99
N ASN A 608 20.16 -7.89 28.87
CA ASN A 608 20.04 -9.30 28.48
C ASN A 608 18.58 -9.73 28.25
N GLY A 609 18.43 -10.96 27.75
CA GLY A 609 17.12 -11.54 27.41
C GLY A 609 16.24 -11.95 28.60
N TYR A 610 16.75 -11.91 29.82
CA TYR A 610 16.11 -12.43 31.02
C TYR A 610 16.56 -11.66 32.27
N VAL A 611 15.62 -11.35 33.15
CA VAL A 611 15.86 -10.90 34.52
C VAL A 611 14.78 -11.44 35.47
N ASP A 612 15.16 -11.70 36.72
CA ASP A 612 14.20 -11.93 37.81
C ASP A 612 13.41 -10.65 38.11
N TYR A 613 12.08 -10.74 38.23
CA TYR A 613 11.20 -9.57 38.29
C TYR A 613 11.32 -8.74 39.58
N ARG A 614 12.03 -9.23 40.60
CA ARG A 614 12.13 -8.57 41.91
C ARG A 614 13.57 -8.16 42.24
N SER A 615 14.52 -9.04 41.96
CA SER A 615 15.94 -8.82 42.19
C SER A 615 16.66 -8.17 41.01
N HIS A 616 16.05 -8.23 39.81
CA HIS A 616 16.61 -7.72 38.55
C HIS A 616 17.96 -8.34 38.18
N ARG A 617 18.17 -9.60 38.59
CA ARG A 617 19.36 -10.38 38.24
C ARG A 617 19.10 -11.24 37.01
N SER A 618 20.10 -11.36 36.14
CA SER A 618 20.05 -12.25 34.98
C SER A 618 20.19 -13.72 35.39
N ARG A 619 20.11 -14.63 34.39
CA ARG A 619 20.12 -16.09 34.60
C ARG A 619 21.46 -16.59 35.17
N ASP A 620 22.53 -15.87 34.92
CA ASP A 620 23.88 -16.12 35.45
C ASP A 620 24.09 -15.55 36.87
N GLY A 621 23.08 -14.85 37.42
CA GLY A 621 23.10 -14.27 38.76
C GLY A 621 23.67 -12.86 38.84
N ALA A 622 24.19 -12.28 37.76
CA ALA A 622 24.67 -10.90 37.73
C ALA A 622 23.51 -9.89 37.77
N HIS A 623 23.77 -8.70 38.30
CA HIS A 623 22.78 -7.62 38.32
C HIS A 623 22.67 -7.00 36.92
N ASP A 624 21.45 -6.93 36.36
CA ASP A 624 21.18 -6.39 35.03
C ASP A 624 20.00 -5.41 35.10
N TRP A 625 20.26 -4.26 35.71
CA TRP A 625 19.29 -3.18 35.77
C TRP A 625 19.99 -1.84 35.88
N GLN A 626 19.73 -0.95 34.93
CA GLN A 626 20.47 0.29 34.81
C GLN A 626 19.63 1.44 34.29
N ARG A 627 20.17 2.65 34.46
CA ARG A 627 19.66 3.90 33.92
C ARG A 627 20.78 4.60 33.17
N ASP A 628 20.59 4.79 31.87
CA ASP A 628 21.52 5.54 31.02
C ASP A 628 23.00 5.09 31.12
N GLY A 629 23.24 3.77 31.21
CA GLY A 629 24.58 3.20 31.35
C GLY A 629 25.07 3.05 32.80
N GLU A 630 24.33 3.57 33.78
CA GLU A 630 24.68 3.49 35.19
C GLU A 630 23.82 2.45 35.91
N PRO A 631 24.42 1.49 36.61
CA PRO A 631 23.64 0.49 37.31
C PRO A 631 22.85 1.04 38.49
N VAL A 632 21.63 0.55 38.66
CA VAL A 632 20.71 0.99 39.70
C VAL A 632 20.06 -0.18 40.42
N VAL A 633 20.14 -0.18 41.74
CA VAL A 633 19.46 -1.16 42.60
C VAL A 633 18.18 -0.53 43.11
N VAL A 634 17.06 -0.97 42.55
CA VAL A 634 15.72 -0.49 42.89
C VAL A 634 14.86 -1.61 43.46
N ARG A 635 13.98 -1.28 44.41
CA ARG A 635 13.00 -2.22 44.94
C ARG A 635 11.70 -2.08 44.18
N GLY A 636 11.19 -3.17 43.63
CA GLY A 636 9.89 -3.19 42.96
C GLY A 636 9.71 -4.43 42.11
N TYR A 637 8.53 -4.52 41.48
CA TYR A 637 8.25 -5.51 40.46
C TYR A 637 8.55 -4.90 39.09
N ALA A 638 9.37 -5.57 38.27
CA ALA A 638 9.92 -5.02 37.03
C ALA A 638 8.87 -4.35 36.13
N THR A 639 7.73 -5.01 35.86
CA THR A 639 6.64 -4.45 35.02
C THR A 639 6.12 -3.11 35.56
N ARG A 640 5.93 -2.98 36.88
CA ARG A 640 5.47 -1.74 37.50
C ARG A 640 6.53 -0.64 37.48
N LEU A 641 7.80 -1.01 37.62
CA LEU A 641 8.94 -0.09 37.55
C LEU A 641 9.08 0.49 36.14
N LEU A 642 8.96 -0.34 35.10
CA LEU A 642 8.99 0.10 33.70
C LEU A 642 7.83 1.05 33.37
N ALA A 643 6.61 0.73 33.81
CA ALA A 643 5.45 1.61 33.64
C ALA A 643 5.65 2.97 34.32
N ALA A 644 6.11 2.95 35.58
CA ALA A 644 6.38 4.17 36.35
C ALA A 644 7.48 5.04 35.74
N GLU A 645 8.50 4.43 35.12
CA GLU A 645 9.53 5.15 34.38
C GLU A 645 8.95 5.81 33.12
N ALA A 646 8.17 5.07 32.33
CA ALA A 646 7.55 5.57 31.10
C ALA A 646 6.62 6.76 31.39
N GLU A 647 5.77 6.62 32.40
CA GLU A 647 4.93 7.69 32.92
C GLU A 647 5.71 8.93 33.34
N ARG A 648 6.78 8.74 34.13
CA ARG A 648 7.62 9.85 34.58
C ARG A 648 8.28 10.54 33.39
N TRP A 649 8.70 9.78 32.39
CA TRP A 649 9.31 10.33 31.19
C TRP A 649 8.32 11.11 30.33
N ILE A 650 7.11 10.58 30.10
CA ILE A 650 6.03 11.25 29.35
C ILE A 650 5.63 12.57 30.01
N ARG A 651 5.40 12.58 31.33
CA ARG A 651 4.92 13.75 32.08
C ARG A 651 5.95 14.89 32.16
N ASN A 652 7.24 14.59 32.03
CA ASN A 652 8.32 15.58 32.17
C ASN A 652 8.82 16.12 30.82
N ARG A 653 7.99 16.10 29.76
CA ARG A 653 8.38 16.55 28.42
C ARG A 653 7.42 17.61 27.86
N PRO A 654 7.94 18.67 27.21
CA PRO A 654 7.12 19.68 26.52
C PRO A 654 6.23 19.02 25.46
N SER A 655 4.95 19.38 25.40
CA SER A 655 3.96 18.77 24.51
C SER A 655 4.23 19.07 23.03
N GLU A 656 5.08 20.05 22.74
CA GLU A 656 5.50 20.49 21.41
C GLU A 656 6.61 19.63 20.80
N GLN A 657 7.41 18.94 21.62
CA GLN A 657 8.41 17.99 21.12
C GLN A 657 7.75 16.60 20.97
N PRO A 658 7.80 16.00 19.77
CA PRO A 658 7.27 14.66 19.58
C PRO A 658 8.16 13.62 20.27
N LEU A 659 7.56 12.57 20.82
CA LEU A 659 8.27 11.49 21.51
C LEU A 659 8.26 10.19 20.70
N PHE A 660 9.34 9.41 20.83
CA PHE A 660 9.40 8.01 20.44
C PHE A 660 9.71 7.18 21.70
N LEU A 661 8.70 6.47 22.18
CA LEU A 661 8.81 5.57 23.33
C LEU A 661 8.80 4.13 22.83
N TYR A 662 9.93 3.45 22.94
CA TYR A 662 10.04 2.00 22.84
C TYR A 662 9.93 1.41 24.25
N LEU A 663 8.86 0.66 24.51
CA LEU A 663 8.52 0.08 25.81
C LEU A 663 8.46 -1.46 25.72
N PRO A 664 9.62 -2.13 25.60
CA PRO A 664 9.71 -3.58 25.63
C PRO A 664 9.61 -4.12 27.07
N PHE A 665 8.43 -4.52 27.49
CA PHE A 665 8.26 -5.22 28.77
C PHE A 665 8.99 -6.57 28.74
N THR A 666 9.41 -7.03 29.92
CA THR A 666 9.88 -8.41 30.12
C THR A 666 8.71 -9.38 30.32
N ALA A 667 7.50 -8.89 30.59
CA ALA A 667 6.32 -9.71 30.82
C ALA A 667 5.65 -10.17 29.50
N PRO A 668 5.08 -11.39 29.46
CA PRO A 668 5.00 -12.41 30.53
C PRO A 668 6.15 -13.45 30.60
N HIS A 669 7.29 -13.23 29.93
CA HIS A 669 8.44 -14.17 29.90
C HIS A 669 8.88 -14.65 31.30
N LEU A 670 9.42 -15.88 31.35
CA LEU A 670 10.03 -16.47 32.54
C LEU A 670 11.02 -15.53 33.25
N PRO A 671 11.16 -15.63 34.59
CA PRO A 671 10.53 -16.60 35.47
C PRO A 671 9.08 -16.23 35.79
N LEU A 672 8.22 -17.23 36.02
CA LEU A 672 6.80 -16.99 36.34
C LEU A 672 6.65 -16.38 37.74
N GLN A 673 6.64 -15.05 37.81
CA GLN A 673 6.61 -14.29 39.04
C GLN A 673 5.61 -13.16 38.92
N ALA A 674 4.60 -13.15 39.78
CA ALA A 674 3.67 -12.03 39.90
C ALA A 674 3.58 -11.53 41.37
N PRO A 675 3.09 -10.31 41.61
CA PRO A 675 2.73 -9.84 42.94
C PRO A 675 1.61 -10.71 43.55
N GLY A 676 1.69 -10.96 44.87
CA GLY A 676 0.73 -11.83 45.59
C GLY A 676 -0.74 -11.41 45.41
N ALA A 677 -1.03 -10.11 45.55
CA ALA A 677 -2.37 -9.57 45.35
C ALA A 677 -2.94 -9.84 43.94
N THR A 678 -2.07 -9.94 42.92
CA THR A 678 -2.50 -10.21 41.55
C THR A 678 -2.66 -11.71 41.29
N LEU A 679 -1.82 -12.55 41.90
CA LEU A 679 -2.02 -14.01 41.91
C LEU A 679 -3.38 -14.39 42.49
N GLU A 680 -3.83 -13.69 43.54
CA GLU A 680 -5.13 -13.93 44.18
C GLU A 680 -6.32 -13.68 43.24
N ARG A 681 -6.21 -12.74 42.29
CA ARG A 681 -7.25 -12.50 41.25
C ARG A 681 -7.51 -13.74 40.39
N PHE A 682 -6.51 -14.60 40.25
CA PHE A 682 -6.55 -15.82 39.43
C PHE A 682 -6.56 -17.09 40.28
N ALA A 683 -7.00 -17.02 41.55
CA ALA A 683 -7.02 -18.18 42.46
C ALA A 683 -7.86 -19.37 41.95
N ALA A 684 -8.81 -19.13 41.04
CA ALA A 684 -9.62 -20.17 40.40
C ALA A 684 -8.84 -21.01 39.37
N GLU A 685 -7.72 -20.51 38.83
CA GLU A 685 -6.82 -21.29 37.97
C GLU A 685 -6.04 -22.28 38.86
N ALA A 686 -6.22 -23.58 38.55
CA ALA A 686 -5.67 -24.66 39.36
C ALA A 686 -4.17 -24.83 39.09
N ASP A 687 -3.74 -24.66 37.85
CA ASP A 687 -2.33 -24.76 37.48
C ASP A 687 -1.55 -23.55 38.03
N PRO A 688 -0.58 -23.75 38.94
CA PRO A 688 0.20 -22.66 39.50
C PRO A 688 0.97 -21.86 38.45
N ASP A 689 1.46 -22.49 37.38
CA ASP A 689 2.25 -21.83 36.35
C ASP A 689 1.34 -20.97 35.46
N ARG A 690 0.20 -21.52 35.01
CA ARG A 690 -0.83 -20.74 34.30
C ARG A 690 -1.37 -19.59 35.13
N ARG A 691 -1.63 -19.80 36.42
CA ARG A 691 -2.07 -18.74 37.34
C ARG A 691 -1.05 -17.62 37.45
N ALA A 692 0.23 -17.96 37.58
CA ALA A 692 1.31 -16.97 37.62
C ALA A 692 1.41 -16.20 36.30
N TYR A 693 1.36 -16.90 35.17
CA TYR A 693 1.36 -16.30 33.84
C TYR A 693 0.18 -15.34 33.62
N LEU A 694 -1.05 -15.75 33.93
CA LEU A 694 -2.25 -14.89 33.83
C LEU A 694 -2.13 -13.65 34.72
N ALA A 695 -1.56 -13.80 35.91
CA ALA A 695 -1.29 -12.67 36.79
C ALA A 695 -0.23 -11.71 36.20
N MET A 696 0.79 -12.22 35.50
CA MET A 696 1.77 -11.39 34.80
C MET A 696 1.17 -10.65 33.60
N VAL A 697 0.28 -11.31 32.84
CA VAL A 697 -0.48 -10.67 31.75
C VAL A 697 -1.39 -9.56 32.28
N ALA A 698 -2.04 -9.77 33.43
CA ALA A 698 -2.82 -8.71 34.08
C ALA A 698 -1.96 -7.52 34.55
N GLU A 699 -0.77 -7.77 35.10
CA GLU A 699 0.18 -6.70 35.44
C GLU A 699 0.69 -5.95 34.21
N LEU A 700 0.86 -6.64 33.08
CA LEU A 700 1.21 -6.03 31.80
C LEU A 700 0.08 -5.12 31.31
N ASP A 701 -1.17 -5.58 31.34
CA ASP A 701 -2.32 -4.76 30.96
C ASP A 701 -2.48 -3.53 31.86
N ASP A 702 -2.38 -3.70 33.18
CA ASP A 702 -2.41 -2.60 34.16
C ASP A 702 -1.29 -1.58 33.87
N ALA A 703 -0.09 -2.05 33.50
CA ALA A 703 1.03 -1.20 33.11
C ALA A 703 0.77 -0.44 31.79
N VAL A 704 0.21 -1.08 30.78
CA VAL A 704 -0.21 -0.43 29.52
C VAL A 704 -1.26 0.65 29.81
N GLY A 705 -2.26 0.34 30.64
CA GLY A 705 -3.30 1.29 31.04
C GLY A 705 -2.74 2.56 31.68
N ARG A 706 -1.72 2.43 32.53
CA ARG A 706 -1.06 3.60 33.14
C ARG A 706 -0.28 4.46 32.13
N VAL A 707 0.33 3.84 31.13
CA VAL A 707 1.02 4.57 30.05
C VAL A 707 0.00 5.32 29.18
N LEU A 708 -1.10 4.68 28.80
CA LEU A 708 -2.19 5.33 28.07
C LEU A 708 -2.78 6.51 28.88
N ALA A 709 -2.98 6.33 30.19
CA ALA A 709 -3.45 7.39 31.07
C ALA A 709 -2.48 8.58 31.13
N ALA A 710 -1.16 8.35 31.18
CA ALA A 710 -0.19 9.44 31.15
C ALA A 710 -0.17 10.20 29.82
N LEU A 711 -0.37 9.51 28.69
CA LEU A 711 -0.55 10.16 27.39
C LEU A 711 -1.84 10.98 27.35
N GLU A 712 -2.92 10.49 27.95
CA GLU A 712 -4.22 11.16 28.01
C GLU A 712 -4.15 12.43 28.89
N GLU A 713 -3.61 12.30 30.11
CA GLU A 713 -3.40 13.40 31.07
C GLU A 713 -2.54 14.54 30.49
N THR A 714 -1.59 14.21 29.60
CA THR A 714 -0.71 15.20 28.96
C THR A 714 -1.25 15.71 27.62
N GLY A 715 -2.46 15.30 27.20
CA GLY A 715 -3.07 15.69 25.92
C GLY A 715 -2.36 15.12 24.69
N ARG A 716 -1.54 14.08 24.87
CA ARG A 716 -0.75 13.43 23.81
C ARG A 716 -1.48 12.29 23.13
N LEU A 717 -2.37 11.60 23.85
CA LEU A 717 -3.02 10.38 23.35
C LEU A 717 -3.77 10.60 22.03
N GLU A 718 -4.43 11.73 21.85
CA GLU A 718 -5.21 12.03 20.64
C GLU A 718 -4.36 12.27 19.38
N LYS A 719 -3.07 12.53 19.56
CA LYS A 719 -2.09 12.71 18.48
C LYS A 719 -1.02 11.61 18.45
N ALA A 720 -1.21 10.54 19.23
CA ALA A 720 -0.24 9.46 19.32
C ALA A 720 -0.63 8.27 18.43
N LEU A 721 0.38 7.70 17.76
CA LEU A 721 0.33 6.36 17.21
C LEU A 721 0.82 5.41 18.32
N VAL A 722 -0.07 4.53 18.77
CA VAL A 722 0.25 3.49 19.77
C VAL A 722 0.16 2.13 19.10
N LEU A 723 1.28 1.40 19.05
CA LEU A 723 1.36 0.03 18.55
C LEU A 723 1.70 -0.92 19.70
N PHE A 724 0.86 -1.93 19.89
CA PHE A 724 1.09 -3.05 20.80
C PHE A 724 1.36 -4.33 20.00
N LEU A 725 2.37 -5.12 20.39
CA LEU A 725 2.62 -6.45 19.84
C LEU A 725 3.38 -7.36 20.83
N SER A 726 3.39 -8.68 20.58
CA SER A 726 4.35 -9.60 21.21
C SER A 726 5.58 -9.82 20.33
N ASP A 727 6.76 -10.02 20.91
CA ASP A 727 7.98 -10.28 20.14
C ASP A 727 8.08 -11.69 19.54
N ASN A 728 7.37 -12.65 20.10
CA ASN A 728 7.11 -13.98 19.56
C ASN A 728 5.93 -14.62 20.31
N GLY A 729 5.44 -15.76 19.84
CA GLY A 729 4.47 -16.57 20.59
C GLY A 729 5.10 -17.20 21.85
N ASN A 730 4.28 -17.67 22.77
CA ASN A 730 4.73 -18.33 23.99
C ASN A 730 5.39 -19.68 23.68
N ALA A 731 6.33 -20.15 24.52
CA ALA A 731 6.94 -21.46 24.33
C ALA A 731 5.91 -22.59 24.51
N ARG A 732 6.13 -23.74 23.85
CA ARG A 732 5.14 -24.84 23.86
C ARG A 732 4.97 -25.50 25.23
N ASP A 733 6.03 -25.51 26.01
CA ASP A 733 6.15 -26.05 27.36
C ASP A 733 5.90 -25.00 28.45
N GLU A 734 5.56 -23.78 28.06
CA GLU A 734 5.14 -22.71 28.95
C GLU A 734 3.60 -22.56 28.94
N PRO A 735 3.02 -21.92 29.97
CA PRO A 735 1.57 -21.95 30.17
C PRO A 735 0.79 -20.97 29.25
N GLY A 736 1.42 -20.25 28.33
CA GLY A 736 0.73 -19.35 27.40
C GLY A 736 -0.06 -20.11 26.32
N VAL A 737 -1.03 -19.42 25.72
CA VAL A 737 -1.91 -19.98 24.69
C VAL A 737 -1.65 -19.28 23.36
N ASN A 738 -1.08 -20.00 22.39
CA ASN A 738 -0.80 -19.49 21.04
C ASN A 738 -2.01 -19.56 20.08
N GLY A 739 -3.23 -19.68 20.60
CA GLY A 739 -4.43 -19.86 19.79
C GLY A 739 -4.50 -21.25 19.14
N PRO A 740 -5.14 -21.41 17.97
CA PRO A 740 -5.24 -22.69 17.27
C PRO A 740 -3.95 -23.08 16.53
N PHE A 741 -2.88 -22.30 16.67
CA PHE A 741 -1.67 -22.42 15.86
C PHE A 741 -0.71 -23.45 16.44
N ARG A 742 -0.01 -24.16 15.55
CA ARG A 742 0.95 -25.19 15.94
C ARG A 742 2.23 -24.58 16.47
N GLY A 743 2.82 -25.21 17.47
CA GLY A 743 4.13 -24.83 18.01
C GLY A 743 4.12 -23.62 18.92
N GLY A 744 5.32 -23.08 19.17
CA GLY A 744 5.58 -21.97 20.07
C GLY A 744 7.00 -21.45 19.86
N LYS A 745 7.45 -20.51 20.70
CA LYS A 745 8.79 -19.90 20.66
C LYS A 745 9.90 -20.87 20.22
N GLY A 746 10.74 -20.43 19.30
CA GLY A 746 11.86 -21.23 18.77
C GLY A 746 11.46 -22.33 17.77
N SER A 747 10.19 -22.45 17.40
CA SER A 747 9.72 -23.35 16.34
C SER A 747 9.42 -22.60 15.03
N PRO A 748 9.43 -23.27 13.86
CA PRO A 748 9.09 -22.63 12.58
C PRO A 748 7.58 -22.49 12.32
N PHE A 749 6.73 -22.89 13.27
CA PHE A 749 5.28 -23.00 13.11
C PHE A 749 4.54 -21.71 13.52
N GLU A 750 3.28 -21.54 13.11
CA GLU A 750 2.51 -20.29 13.27
C GLU A 750 2.38 -19.90 14.75
N GLY A 751 2.39 -20.85 15.69
CA GLY A 751 2.34 -20.55 17.12
C GLY A 751 3.59 -19.84 17.66
N ALA A 752 4.71 -19.82 16.92
CA ALA A 752 5.88 -19.00 17.24
C ALA A 752 5.83 -17.61 16.59
N LEU A 753 5.32 -17.57 15.34
CA LEU A 753 5.43 -16.41 14.45
C LEU A 753 4.22 -15.48 14.56
N ARG A 754 3.01 -16.04 14.70
CA ARG A 754 1.76 -15.28 14.70
C ARG A 754 1.45 -14.78 16.11
N VAL A 755 1.52 -13.48 16.29
CA VAL A 755 1.47 -12.81 17.59
C VAL A 755 0.27 -11.87 17.71
N PRO A 756 -0.21 -11.57 18.93
CA PRO A 756 -1.22 -10.53 19.10
C PRO A 756 -0.60 -9.17 18.76
N ALA A 757 -1.30 -8.38 17.94
CA ALA A 757 -0.88 -7.02 17.59
C ALA A 757 -2.08 -6.10 17.34
N ALA A 758 -1.98 -4.85 17.79
CA ALA A 758 -3.01 -3.83 17.60
C ALA A 758 -2.39 -2.43 17.51
N LEU A 759 -2.94 -1.58 16.63
CA LEU A 759 -2.47 -0.22 16.42
C LEU A 759 -3.62 0.79 16.54
N ARG A 760 -3.44 1.79 17.39
CA ARG A 760 -4.34 2.93 17.55
C ARG A 760 -3.68 4.19 17.00
N TRP A 761 -4.39 4.93 16.14
CA TRP A 761 -4.00 6.27 15.71
C TRP A 761 -5.24 7.09 15.30
N PRO A 762 -5.73 8.00 16.15
CA PRO A 762 -6.95 8.75 15.88
C PRO A 762 -6.89 9.53 14.56
N GLY A 763 -7.97 9.46 13.78
CA GLY A 763 -8.07 10.10 12.46
C GLY A 763 -7.28 9.42 11.33
N HIS A 764 -6.50 8.37 11.62
CA HIS A 764 -5.65 7.66 10.66
C HIS A 764 -6.01 6.17 10.59
N ALA A 765 -6.12 5.52 11.74
CA ALA A 765 -6.66 4.16 11.88
C ALA A 765 -8.20 4.18 11.93
N VAL A 766 -8.84 3.19 11.30
CA VAL A 766 -10.30 2.99 11.41
C VAL A 766 -10.58 2.24 12.70
N ALA A 767 -11.25 2.88 13.66
CA ALA A 767 -11.56 2.29 14.96
C ALA A 767 -12.40 0.99 14.80
N GLY A 768 -12.00 -0.05 15.53
CA GLY A 768 -12.64 -1.38 15.51
C GLY A 768 -12.36 -2.19 14.25
N ALA A 769 -11.48 -1.73 13.36
CA ALA A 769 -11.16 -2.46 12.14
C ALA A 769 -10.34 -3.73 12.43
N VAL A 770 -10.52 -4.72 11.56
CA VAL A 770 -9.81 -6.00 11.61
C VAL A 770 -9.02 -6.13 10.32
N ALA A 771 -7.69 -6.12 10.41
CA ALA A 771 -6.81 -6.44 9.30
C ALA A 771 -6.60 -7.96 9.29
N ALA A 772 -7.26 -8.65 8.35
CA ALA A 772 -7.15 -10.10 8.19
C ALA A 772 -5.86 -10.51 7.47
N GLU A 773 -5.27 -9.56 6.75
CA GLU A 773 -4.19 -9.81 5.82
C GLU A 773 -2.84 -9.86 6.53
N ARG A 774 -1.89 -10.55 5.90
CA ARG A 774 -0.61 -10.84 6.54
C ARG A 774 0.23 -9.57 6.64
N ARG A 775 0.56 -9.18 7.87
CA ARG A 775 1.51 -8.13 8.21
C ARG A 775 2.71 -8.73 8.95
N SER A 776 3.82 -8.00 9.01
CA SER A 776 5.06 -8.47 9.64
C SER A 776 5.66 -7.42 10.56
N VAL A 777 6.47 -7.85 11.53
CA VAL A 777 7.34 -6.95 12.29
C VAL A 777 8.20 -6.05 11.40
N LEU A 778 8.58 -6.50 10.19
CA LEU A 778 9.32 -5.69 9.23
C LEU A 778 8.55 -4.45 8.76
N ASP A 779 7.22 -4.45 8.87
CA ASP A 779 6.34 -3.35 8.50
C ASP A 779 6.32 -2.22 9.54
N VAL A 780 6.76 -2.49 10.77
CA VAL A 780 6.69 -1.52 11.88
C VAL A 780 7.58 -0.31 11.61
N ALA A 781 8.83 -0.53 11.22
CA ALA A 781 9.77 0.56 10.97
C ALA A 781 9.30 1.53 9.85
N PRO A 782 8.91 1.06 8.64
CA PRO A 782 8.39 1.96 7.62
C PRO A 782 7.09 2.65 8.06
N THR A 783 6.21 1.98 8.82
CA THR A 783 4.99 2.61 9.38
C THR A 783 5.34 3.81 10.28
N LEU A 784 6.26 3.62 11.23
CA LEU A 784 6.63 4.67 12.19
C LEU A 784 7.39 5.82 11.51
N LEU A 785 8.21 5.52 10.50
CA LEU A 785 8.88 6.55 9.70
C LEU A 785 7.88 7.32 8.84
N ALA A 786 6.93 6.64 8.19
CA ALA A 786 5.86 7.28 7.43
C ALA A 786 5.01 8.20 8.32
N ALA A 787 4.65 7.74 9.52
CA ALA A 787 3.94 8.55 10.51
C ALA A 787 4.72 9.80 10.93
N ALA A 788 6.06 9.74 10.97
CA ALA A 788 6.93 10.89 11.20
C ALA A 788 7.13 11.81 9.98
N GLY A 789 6.51 11.49 8.83
CA GLY A 789 6.70 12.18 7.55
C GLY A 789 8.09 11.94 6.96
N MET A 790 8.67 10.76 7.20
CA MET A 790 10.01 10.39 6.77
C MET A 790 9.96 9.23 5.78
N ALA A 791 10.73 9.34 4.70
CA ALA A 791 10.99 8.22 3.80
C ALA A 791 12.21 7.40 4.30
N PRO A 792 12.15 6.06 4.33
CA PRO A 792 13.31 5.25 4.68
C PRO A 792 14.42 5.39 3.64
N ALA A 793 15.65 5.66 4.10
CA ALA A 793 16.87 5.65 3.29
C ALA A 793 17.95 4.80 3.97
N PRO A 794 18.43 3.69 3.36
CA PRO A 794 17.90 3.08 2.14
C PRO A 794 16.44 2.61 2.31
N PRO A 795 15.73 2.30 1.21
CA PRO A 795 14.39 1.71 1.27
C PRO A 795 14.38 0.45 2.16
N LEU A 796 13.34 0.31 2.98
CA LEU A 796 13.14 -0.87 3.83
C LEU A 796 12.24 -1.90 3.13
N PRO A 797 12.41 -3.21 3.39
CA PRO A 797 11.59 -4.28 2.81
C PRO A 797 10.16 -4.36 3.37
N GLY A 798 9.88 -3.69 4.49
CA GLY A 798 8.55 -3.59 5.07
C GLY A 798 7.64 -2.60 4.33
N HIS A 799 6.34 -2.67 4.61
CA HIS A 799 5.33 -1.73 4.12
C HIS A 799 4.64 -1.03 5.29
N ASP A 800 3.99 0.10 5.04
CA ASP A 800 3.17 0.76 6.07
C ASP A 800 1.96 -0.13 6.45
N LEU A 801 1.79 -0.37 7.75
CA LEU A 801 0.71 -1.17 8.36
C LEU A 801 -0.67 -0.54 8.16
N LEU A 802 -0.75 0.78 8.02
CA LEU A 802 -1.99 1.52 7.79
C LEU A 802 -2.26 1.84 6.32
N ALA A 803 -1.29 1.57 5.46
CA ALA A 803 -1.51 1.64 4.04
C ALA A 803 -2.24 0.40 3.51
N GLY A 804 -2.52 0.40 2.20
CA GLY A 804 -3.21 -0.68 1.51
C GLY A 804 -2.49 -2.04 1.60
N LEU A 805 -2.93 -3.00 0.79
CA LEU A 805 -2.35 -4.34 0.84
C LEU A 805 -0.86 -4.29 0.47
N PRO A 806 0.02 -4.91 1.26
CA PRO A 806 1.40 -5.05 0.85
C PRO A 806 1.43 -5.85 -0.46
N PRO A 807 2.34 -5.53 -1.39
CA PRO A 807 2.57 -6.37 -2.56
C PRO A 807 2.85 -7.82 -2.13
N PRO A 808 2.50 -8.81 -2.97
CA PRO A 808 2.87 -10.20 -2.71
C PRO A 808 4.36 -10.32 -2.40
N ARG A 809 4.68 -10.96 -1.27
CA ARG A 809 6.05 -11.17 -0.82
C ARG A 809 6.16 -12.46 -0.02
N ILE A 810 7.40 -12.94 0.13
CA ILE A 810 7.72 -14.09 0.98
C ILE A 810 8.26 -13.56 2.31
N LEU A 811 7.64 -13.97 3.41
CA LEU A 811 8.15 -13.70 4.75
C LEU A 811 8.97 -14.89 5.23
N PHE A 812 10.15 -14.62 5.77
CA PHE A 812 11.06 -15.66 6.24
C PHE A 812 11.23 -15.61 7.75
N SER A 813 11.51 -16.77 8.34
CA SER A 813 11.96 -16.86 9.72
C SER A 813 12.93 -18.03 9.89
N ALA A 814 13.82 -17.92 10.86
CA ALA A 814 14.72 -18.99 11.26
C ALA A 814 14.67 -19.17 12.77
N ALA A 815 14.85 -20.41 13.22
CA ALA A 815 15.02 -20.72 14.62
C ALA A 815 15.93 -21.94 14.76
N HIS A 816 17.08 -21.75 15.38
CA HIS A 816 18.02 -22.82 15.66
C HIS A 816 17.86 -23.24 17.11
N THR A 817 17.77 -24.54 17.31
CA THR A 817 17.77 -25.19 18.62
C THR A 817 19.04 -26.02 18.76
N GLN A 818 19.21 -26.66 19.92
CA GLN A 818 20.35 -27.56 20.19
C GLN A 818 20.50 -28.68 19.16
N ASP A 819 19.39 -29.09 18.53
CA ASP A 819 19.36 -30.24 17.63
C ASP A 819 19.05 -29.86 16.17
N TRP A 820 18.38 -28.73 15.94
CA TRP A 820 17.76 -28.42 14.65
C TRP A 820 17.98 -26.99 14.20
N ARG A 821 18.28 -26.83 12.91
CA ARG A 821 18.16 -25.57 12.16
C ARG A 821 16.81 -25.56 11.46
N ASN A 822 15.89 -24.73 11.95
CA ASN A 822 14.57 -24.58 11.35
C ASN A 822 14.49 -23.31 10.51
N TYR A 823 13.82 -23.42 9.37
CA TYR A 823 13.53 -22.30 8.48
C TYR A 823 12.06 -22.35 8.07
N ALA A 824 11.44 -21.18 7.97
CA ALA A 824 10.09 -21.01 7.46
C ALA A 824 10.08 -19.97 6.34
N ALA A 825 9.26 -20.21 5.31
CA ALA A 825 8.96 -19.24 4.26
C ALA A 825 7.45 -19.21 4.02
N VAL A 826 6.85 -18.03 4.07
CA VAL A 826 5.41 -17.85 3.88
C VAL A 826 5.14 -16.97 2.67
N ARG A 827 4.64 -17.57 1.59
CA ARG A 827 4.03 -16.90 0.44
C ARG A 827 2.54 -17.22 0.47
N TRP A 828 1.73 -16.28 0.95
CA TRP A 828 0.31 -16.54 1.18
C TRP A 828 -0.40 -17.21 -0.03
N PRO A 829 -1.20 -18.27 0.18
CA PRO A 829 -1.51 -18.92 1.47
C PRO A 829 -0.49 -19.97 1.92
N TRP A 830 0.52 -20.25 1.11
CA TRP A 830 1.48 -21.34 1.32
C TRP A 830 2.55 -21.02 2.36
N LYS A 831 2.80 -21.99 3.23
CA LYS A 831 3.91 -21.98 4.18
C LYS A 831 4.79 -23.20 4.01
N TYR A 832 6.06 -22.96 3.73
CA TYR A 832 7.10 -23.96 3.71
C TYR A 832 7.84 -23.99 5.05
N VAL A 833 8.13 -25.19 5.55
CA VAL A 833 8.99 -25.42 6.70
C VAL A 833 10.11 -26.40 6.33
N ARG A 834 11.35 -26.01 6.64
CA ARG A 834 12.53 -26.88 6.57
C ARG A 834 13.04 -27.17 7.97
N ARG A 835 13.14 -28.45 8.31
CA ARG A 835 13.83 -28.91 9.52
C ARG A 835 15.12 -29.61 9.12
N GLN A 836 16.24 -29.03 9.49
CA GLN A 836 17.58 -29.48 9.11
C GLN A 836 18.39 -29.81 10.37
N ALA A 837 19.09 -30.94 10.38
CA ALA A 837 20.03 -31.28 11.45
C ALA A 837 21.28 -30.40 11.39
N LEU A 838 22.04 -30.35 12.49
CA LEU A 838 23.26 -29.52 12.55
C LEU A 838 24.35 -29.91 11.55
N ASP A 839 24.38 -31.18 11.11
CA ASP A 839 25.31 -31.68 10.08
C ASP A 839 24.92 -31.26 8.64
N GLY A 840 23.80 -30.53 8.50
CA GLY A 840 23.29 -30.06 7.22
C GLY A 840 22.33 -31.04 6.53
N SER A 841 22.11 -32.25 7.06
CA SER A 841 21.10 -33.16 6.52
C SER A 841 19.69 -32.61 6.75
N VAL A 842 18.85 -32.63 5.72
CA VAL A 842 17.45 -32.18 5.86
C VAL A 842 16.61 -33.36 6.32
N GLU A 843 16.01 -33.25 7.50
CA GLU A 843 15.13 -34.29 8.04
C GLU A 843 13.77 -34.23 7.35
N ARG A 844 13.20 -33.03 7.24
CA ARG A 844 11.86 -32.84 6.67
C ARG A 844 11.73 -31.55 5.89
N HIS A 845 10.96 -31.65 4.81
CA HIS A 845 10.33 -30.57 4.10
C HIS A 845 8.82 -30.70 4.37
N LEU A 846 8.18 -29.63 4.81
CA LEU A 846 6.72 -29.59 5.02
C LEU A 846 6.15 -28.40 4.26
N LEU A 847 4.93 -28.55 3.75
CA LEU A 847 4.20 -27.47 3.09
C LEU A 847 2.76 -27.44 3.58
N PHE A 848 2.26 -26.26 3.94
CA PHE A 848 0.90 -26.08 4.46
C PHE A 848 0.16 -24.99 3.67
N ASP A 849 -1.13 -25.18 3.44
CA ASP A 849 -2.06 -24.13 3.01
C ASP A 849 -2.65 -23.48 4.27
N LEU A 850 -2.13 -22.32 4.67
CA LEU A 850 -2.55 -21.65 5.91
C LEU A 850 -3.96 -21.04 5.84
N ALA A 851 -4.54 -20.89 4.64
CA ALA A 851 -5.90 -20.41 4.51
C ALA A 851 -6.90 -21.52 4.86
N ALA A 852 -6.64 -22.75 4.41
CA ALA A 852 -7.47 -23.91 4.71
C ALA A 852 -7.10 -24.59 6.03
N ASP A 853 -5.82 -24.53 6.42
CA ASP A 853 -5.26 -25.24 7.57
C ASP A 853 -4.35 -24.31 8.41
N PRO A 854 -4.94 -23.35 9.14
CA PRO A 854 -4.18 -22.44 10.00
C PRO A 854 -3.43 -23.15 11.13
N GLY A 855 -3.82 -24.38 11.47
CA GLY A 855 -3.17 -25.21 12.49
C GLY A 855 -2.01 -26.07 11.98
N GLU A 856 -1.67 -26.01 10.70
CA GLU A 856 -0.53 -26.74 10.10
C GLU A 856 -0.58 -28.26 10.40
N GLN A 857 -1.77 -28.84 10.25
CA GLN A 857 -2.06 -30.26 10.53
C GLN A 857 -1.85 -31.17 9.31
N HIS A 858 -2.04 -30.64 8.09
CA HIS A 858 -2.03 -31.39 6.84
C HIS A 858 -0.87 -30.97 5.95
N ASP A 859 0.16 -31.81 5.87
CA ASP A 859 1.29 -31.60 4.97
C ASP A 859 0.88 -31.85 3.51
N ARG A 860 1.17 -30.88 2.65
CA ARG A 860 0.87 -30.83 1.21
C ARG A 860 2.12 -30.92 0.34
N ALA A 861 3.29 -31.19 0.92
CA ALA A 861 4.55 -31.23 0.19
C ALA A 861 4.55 -32.23 -0.98
N ALA A 862 3.87 -33.36 -0.82
CA ALA A 862 3.73 -34.36 -1.88
C ALA A 862 2.70 -33.98 -2.96
N ASP A 863 1.68 -33.20 -2.58
CA ASP A 863 0.58 -32.80 -3.47
C ASP A 863 0.94 -31.58 -4.32
N GLU A 864 1.84 -30.72 -3.83
CA GLU A 864 2.18 -29.42 -4.42
C GLU A 864 3.71 -29.27 -4.65
N PRO A 865 4.34 -30.13 -5.47
CA PRO A 865 5.80 -30.20 -5.59
C PRO A 865 6.42 -28.92 -6.17
N ASP A 866 5.71 -28.19 -7.04
CA ASP A 866 6.21 -26.97 -7.67
C ASP A 866 6.31 -25.82 -6.65
N ILE A 867 5.30 -25.67 -5.79
CA ILE A 867 5.28 -24.67 -4.71
C ILE A 867 6.35 -25.01 -3.67
N LEU A 868 6.51 -26.29 -3.35
CA LEU A 868 7.57 -26.75 -2.45
C LEU A 868 8.96 -26.37 -2.99
N ALA A 869 9.22 -26.63 -4.28
CA ALA A 869 10.48 -26.31 -4.92
C ALA A 869 10.75 -24.79 -4.94
N GLU A 870 9.73 -24.00 -5.29
CA GLU A 870 9.77 -22.53 -5.27
C GLU A 870 10.19 -22.00 -3.89
N LEU A 871 9.48 -22.38 -2.83
CA LEU A 871 9.72 -21.86 -1.48
C LEU A 871 11.02 -22.41 -0.86
N SER A 872 11.39 -23.66 -1.17
CA SER A 872 12.68 -24.21 -0.77
C SER A 872 13.84 -23.43 -1.40
N ALA A 873 13.76 -23.14 -2.70
CA ALA A 873 14.77 -22.33 -3.39
C ALA A 873 14.82 -20.90 -2.85
N ALA A 874 13.66 -20.32 -2.49
CA ALA A 874 13.56 -19.02 -1.85
C ALA A 874 14.27 -19.00 -0.48
N VAL A 875 14.09 -20.04 0.35
CA VAL A 875 14.83 -20.18 1.62
C VAL A 875 16.33 -20.26 1.38
N ASP A 876 16.78 -21.04 0.40
CA ASP A 876 18.21 -21.12 0.09
C ASP A 876 18.78 -19.78 -0.39
N ALA A 877 18.01 -19.02 -1.18
CA ALA A 877 18.39 -17.68 -1.61
C ALA A 877 18.44 -16.68 -0.45
N TRP A 878 17.46 -16.73 0.45
CA TRP A 878 17.40 -15.89 1.64
C TRP A 878 18.58 -16.16 2.58
N ARG A 879 18.90 -17.43 2.86
CA ARG A 879 20.03 -17.82 3.72
C ARG A 879 21.38 -17.29 3.22
N ARG A 880 21.55 -17.15 1.90
CA ARG A 880 22.78 -16.57 1.30
C ARG A 880 22.95 -15.07 1.56
N ARG A 881 21.95 -14.39 2.12
CA ARG A 881 22.04 -12.98 2.50
C ARG A 881 22.75 -12.75 3.83
N ALA A 882 23.04 -13.82 4.58
CA ALA A 882 23.82 -13.71 5.81
C ALA A 882 25.22 -13.12 5.53
N PRO A 883 25.74 -12.26 6.41
CA PRO A 883 27.06 -11.66 6.23
C PRO A 883 28.19 -12.70 6.25
N ALA A 884 29.19 -12.51 5.36
CA ALA A 884 30.37 -13.37 5.28
C ALA A 884 31.24 -13.24 6.55
N GLY A 885 31.55 -14.36 7.21
CA GLY A 885 32.35 -14.38 8.44
C GLY A 885 31.62 -14.82 9.72
N GLY A 886 30.34 -15.22 9.61
CA GLY A 886 29.67 -16.00 10.65
C GLY A 886 29.24 -15.19 11.88
N GLY A 887 28.20 -14.38 11.73
CA GLY A 887 27.29 -14.10 12.85
C GLY A 887 26.49 -15.37 13.21
N SER A 888 25.63 -15.29 14.23
CA SER A 888 24.81 -16.40 14.74
C SER A 888 24.05 -17.22 13.67
N ALA A 889 23.88 -16.68 12.45
CA ALA A 889 23.24 -17.32 11.30
C ALA A 889 23.88 -18.66 10.85
N ASP A 890 25.18 -18.87 11.04
CA ASP A 890 25.87 -20.11 10.62
C ASP A 890 26.83 -20.71 11.67
N ALA A 891 27.14 -19.97 12.74
CA ALA A 891 27.86 -20.52 13.88
C ALA A 891 26.98 -21.62 14.52
N GLY A 892 27.48 -22.86 14.59
CA GLY A 892 26.82 -23.92 15.34
C GLY A 892 26.43 -23.43 16.73
N ASP A 893 25.28 -23.90 17.24
CA ASP A 893 24.79 -23.49 18.55
C ASP A 893 25.93 -23.65 19.59
N ARG A 894 26.38 -22.53 20.17
CA ARG A 894 27.45 -22.53 21.21
C ARG A 894 26.98 -23.16 22.53
N GLY A 895 25.86 -23.87 22.52
CA GLY A 895 25.27 -24.56 23.65
C GLY A 895 24.56 -23.62 24.64
N PRO A 896 23.77 -24.17 25.56
CA PRO A 896 23.05 -23.41 26.58
C PRO A 896 23.93 -22.95 27.74
N SER A 897 25.23 -23.20 27.70
CA SER A 897 26.16 -23.00 28.81
C SER A 897 27.29 -22.06 28.44
N PRO A 898 27.77 -21.23 29.38
CA PRO A 898 28.89 -20.34 29.13
C PRO A 898 30.15 -21.13 28.78
N PRO A 899 31.05 -20.56 27.95
CA PRO A 899 32.32 -21.20 27.64
C PRO A 899 33.15 -21.42 28.92
N PRO A 900 33.96 -22.51 29.00
CA PRO A 900 34.78 -22.79 30.17
C PRO A 900 35.63 -21.59 30.59
N GLY A 901 35.54 -21.20 31.86
CA GLY A 901 36.30 -20.07 32.42
C GLY A 901 35.64 -18.70 32.27
N TRP A 902 34.50 -18.61 31.59
CA TRP A 902 33.70 -17.37 31.57
C TRP A 902 33.00 -17.15 32.92
N THR A 903 33.07 -15.92 33.41
CA THR A 903 32.38 -15.47 34.62
C THR A 903 31.53 -14.26 34.28
N PRO A 904 30.27 -14.19 34.73
CA PRO A 904 29.46 -13.02 34.50
C PRO A 904 30.07 -11.81 35.21
N PRO A 905 29.93 -10.60 34.65
CA PRO A 905 30.38 -9.38 35.32
C PRO A 905 29.59 -9.21 36.63
N ALA A 906 30.15 -8.47 37.59
CA ALA A 906 29.40 -8.11 38.79
C ALA A 906 28.17 -7.26 38.45
N ASP A 907 28.32 -6.44 37.40
CA ASP A 907 27.31 -5.54 36.87
C ASP A 907 27.45 -5.40 35.36
N TRP A 908 26.35 -5.60 34.63
CA TRP A 908 26.30 -5.49 33.17
C TRP A 908 26.45 -4.06 32.65
N ALA A 909 26.30 -3.04 33.50
CA ALA A 909 26.45 -1.64 33.14
C ALA A 909 27.88 -1.09 33.32
N ALA A 910 28.73 -1.76 34.10
CA ALA A 910 30.06 -1.24 34.47
C ALA A 910 31.12 -1.29 33.35
N GLY A 911 30.82 -1.93 32.21
CA GLY A 911 31.77 -2.17 31.13
C GLY A 911 32.85 -3.19 31.50
N GLY A 912 33.33 -3.95 30.51
CA GLY A 912 34.57 -4.71 30.59
C GLY A 912 35.78 -3.86 30.25
#